data_AF-A0A5E8AZC6-F1
#
_entry.id   AF-A0A5E8AZC6-F1
#
_cell.length_a   1.000
_cell.length_b   1.000
_cell.length_c   1.000
_cell.angle_alpha   90.00
_cell.angle_beta   90.00
_cell.angle_gamma   90.00
#
_symmetry.space_group_name_H-M   'P 1'
#
loop_
_entity.id
_entity.type
_entity.pdbx_description
1 polymer ?
#
loop_
_entity_poly.entity_id
_entity_poly.type
_entity_poly.pdbx_seq_one_letter_code
_entity_poly.pdbx_strand_id
1 'polypeptide(L)'
;MSSETKDSASSDQKVGDSNTTSVVNNAPVATTAVEPVQSSSEISVPPTSATATSVSSPSEKDHHVHLSNADTDVSDEEQDELIDEIEADENLLDEYDPDTDELDLLHLKIRSLLALKLYKLPNLRRACFRQNLIQSMDGLEDLPEELEELDLYDNRISHINHLAQFKDLVQLDLSFNKIRLIKNIAHLTKLTHLYVCQNKISTIENISSLTHLTYLELGANRIRNIEGLEKLVNLEQLWLGKNKITSLQGLQGLTKLRVLSIQSNRIVKLEGLETLTSLEEFYISHNGIEKLENLENNTKLRVLDVTANRLKVLENVSHLENLEEFWASSNQFESFQEVASQLGNLKNLETVYFEFNPLQRKNPVQAGPNTEADEVVEWLHENDMMLITPRNQKTYNNRTNIDLVYGSVDLLHRISFSGVDENTLSDHSIVEWDIYMSQSKNGDEVFTSVKRLNIKNADWEKFDKELSSAIKDFNVHNKTLKSTDQIDDQAKVLEEVVKRAMAKSMKEVKVMKKVQTLLESRIKEKLEKALEAKREARQRQPSLALKRQKIEEAKKARKIFDHSLREASTEQWNKYLSSLEGNDIWKILKHEIWKALLPEIDHGLDREFEIDDDSRWPKLEFDEVDSALADTPNDKAPGDDGITGKVLKMAWLNKDFKERFFKLLQACVKFGYHPKVWRHGIIVVIPKPKKPDYSKPRAYRPISLLKIPSKVLEKIIQKE
;
A
#
# COMPACT_ATOMS: atom_id res chain seq x y z
N MET A 1 -30.79 78.58 -12.35
CA MET A 1 -29.93 78.76 -11.17
C MET A 1 -30.72 78.24 -9.98
N SER A 2 -30.41 77.10 -9.39
CA SER A 2 -29.24 76.21 -9.58
C SER A 2 -29.73 74.76 -9.33
N SER A 3 -29.81 73.92 -10.37
CA SER A 3 -28.81 72.90 -10.72
C SER A 3 -28.45 71.95 -9.55
N GLU A 4 -28.72 70.65 -9.60
CA GLU A 4 -29.35 69.83 -10.65
C GLU A 4 -30.05 68.63 -9.97
N THR A 5 -31.39 68.60 -10.00
CA THR A 5 -32.23 67.62 -10.74
C THR A 5 -32.28 66.21 -10.15
N LYS A 6 -33.36 65.83 -9.42
CA LYS A 6 -34.75 65.46 -9.87
C LYS A 6 -34.85 63.93 -10.06
N ASP A 7 -35.97 63.23 -9.88
CA ASP A 7 -37.35 63.52 -9.41
C ASP A 7 -37.95 62.16 -8.93
N SER A 8 -38.76 62.07 -7.85
CA SER A 8 -40.24 61.92 -7.83
C SER A 8 -40.81 60.64 -8.51
N ALA A 9 -41.87 59.93 -8.08
CA ALA A 9 -42.87 60.06 -7.01
C ALA A 9 -43.47 58.64 -6.76
N SER A 10 -43.80 58.17 -5.56
CA SER A 10 -44.98 58.47 -4.71
C SER A 10 -46.35 58.23 -5.36
N SER A 11 -47.12 57.29 -4.80
CA SER A 11 -48.59 57.37 -4.70
C SER A 11 -49.12 56.54 -3.51
N ASP A 12 -50.01 57.14 -2.73
CA ASP A 12 -50.58 56.62 -1.46
C ASP A 12 -51.65 55.52 -1.61
N GLN A 13 -51.95 54.85 -0.48
CA GLN A 13 -53.28 54.63 0.15
C GLN A 13 -53.33 53.24 0.85
N LYS A 14 -54.02 52.97 1.97
CA LYS A 14 -54.70 53.68 3.07
C LYS A 14 -55.37 52.57 3.92
N VAL A 15 -55.33 52.68 5.25
CA VAL A 15 -56.42 52.36 6.23
C VAL A 15 -56.99 50.93 6.36
N GLY A 16 -57.18 50.51 7.63
CA GLY A 16 -57.95 49.33 8.09
C GLY A 16 -57.14 48.53 9.11
N ASP A 17 -57.36 48.62 10.43
CA ASP A 17 -58.46 48.02 11.22
C ASP A 17 -58.65 46.51 11.02
N SER A 18 -58.94 45.67 12.03
CA SER A 18 -58.74 45.71 13.49
C SER A 18 -59.07 44.32 14.07
N ASN A 19 -58.57 44.01 15.27
CA ASN A 19 -59.19 43.16 16.31
C ASN A 19 -59.78 41.74 16.02
N THR A 20 -59.20 40.76 16.74
CA THR A 20 -59.88 39.73 17.61
C THR A 20 -60.73 38.64 16.94
N THR A 21 -60.95 37.44 17.47
CA THR A 21 -60.95 36.86 18.85
C THR A 21 -60.38 35.42 18.82
N SER A 22 -59.51 34.92 19.70
CA SER A 22 -59.67 34.62 21.14
C SER A 22 -60.87 33.73 21.53
N VAL A 23 -60.63 32.45 21.85
CA VAL A 23 -61.45 31.69 22.81
C VAL A 23 -60.53 30.93 23.77
N VAL A 24 -60.86 31.01 25.05
CA VAL A 24 -60.13 30.47 26.22
C VAL A 24 -60.91 29.25 26.76
N ASN A 25 -60.37 28.58 27.79
CA ASN A 25 -60.98 27.59 28.69
C ASN A 25 -60.73 26.11 28.31
N ASN A 26 -60.53 25.18 29.26
CA ASN A 26 -60.29 25.31 30.70
C ASN A 26 -59.65 24.01 31.24
N ALA A 27 -58.93 24.09 32.37
CA ALA A 27 -58.67 22.91 33.21
C ALA A 27 -59.95 22.51 33.99
N PRO A 28 -59.98 21.30 34.58
CA PRO A 28 -60.04 21.32 36.04
C PRO A 28 -59.14 20.29 36.75
N VAL A 29 -58.92 20.60 38.03
CA VAL A 29 -58.16 19.85 39.06
C VAL A 29 -59.08 18.85 39.81
N ALA A 30 -58.48 17.91 40.58
CA ALA A 30 -58.97 17.21 41.80
C ALA A 30 -59.18 15.68 41.71
N THR A 31 -58.93 14.83 42.74
CA THR A 31 -58.09 14.93 43.98
C THR A 31 -57.91 13.53 44.65
N THR A 32 -56.81 13.35 45.41
CA THR A 32 -56.65 12.55 46.68
C THR A 32 -57.03 11.06 46.81
N ALA A 33 -56.08 10.25 47.32
CA ALA A 33 -56.14 9.39 48.55
C ALA A 33 -55.10 8.23 48.43
N VAL A 34 -54.00 8.16 49.20
CA VAL A 34 -53.80 7.70 50.61
C VAL A 34 -53.75 6.15 50.80
N GLU A 35 -52.65 5.74 51.45
CA GLU A 35 -52.15 4.46 52.03
C GLU A 35 -53.17 3.53 52.78
N PRO A 36 -52.85 2.25 53.22
CA PRO A 36 -51.54 1.81 53.81
C PRO A 36 -51.03 0.32 53.70
N VAL A 37 -49.70 0.18 53.91
CA VAL A 37 -48.91 -0.75 54.77
C VAL A 37 -49.37 -2.22 55.07
N GLN A 38 -48.50 -3.23 54.84
CA GLN A 38 -47.95 -4.17 55.87
C GLN A 38 -46.95 -5.26 55.35
N SER A 39 -45.77 -5.35 56.03
CA SER A 39 -44.97 -6.51 56.52
C SER A 39 -44.98 -7.91 55.82
N SER A 40 -43.94 -8.77 55.88
CA SER A 40 -42.89 -8.98 56.91
C SER A 40 -41.60 -9.69 56.41
N SER A 41 -40.62 -9.79 57.32
CA SER A 41 -39.33 -10.53 57.34
C SER A 41 -39.44 -12.06 57.04
N GLU A 42 -38.38 -12.84 56.76
CA GLU A 42 -37.20 -13.14 57.64
C GLU A 42 -35.91 -13.64 56.93
N ILE A 43 -34.84 -13.76 57.75
CA ILE A 43 -33.44 -14.08 57.45
C ILE A 43 -33.15 -15.58 57.64
N SER A 44 -32.22 -16.17 56.87
CA SER A 44 -31.22 -17.15 57.39
C SER A 44 -30.12 -17.49 56.37
N VAL A 45 -28.90 -17.71 56.86
CA VAL A 45 -27.69 -18.06 56.09
C VAL A 45 -27.23 -19.50 56.44
N PRO A 46 -26.05 -20.03 56.03
CA PRO A 46 -25.91 -21.34 55.39
C PRO A 46 -25.56 -22.45 56.41
N PRO A 47 -25.12 -23.67 55.98
CA PRO A 47 -23.66 -23.86 55.83
C PRO A 47 -23.18 -24.96 54.84
N THR A 48 -21.89 -24.92 54.44
CA THR A 48 -20.95 -26.07 54.22
C THR A 48 -21.30 -27.21 53.21
N SER A 49 -20.39 -27.99 52.62
CA SER A 49 -18.92 -28.01 52.39
C SER A 49 -18.58 -29.26 51.55
N ALA A 50 -17.29 -29.51 51.24
CA ALA A 50 -16.72 -30.80 50.76
C ALA A 50 -17.05 -31.19 49.28
N THR A 51 -16.15 -31.06 48.30
CA THR A 51 -14.89 -31.80 47.97
C THR A 51 -15.04 -33.09 47.14
N ALA A 52 -14.02 -33.32 46.29
CA ALA A 52 -13.65 -34.51 45.51
C ALA A 52 -14.31 -34.70 44.12
N THR A 53 -13.59 -34.50 43.00
CA THR A 53 -12.87 -35.53 42.19
C THR A 53 -13.73 -36.76 41.83
N SER A 54 -13.94 -37.17 40.57
CA SER A 54 -12.93 -37.44 39.53
C SER A 54 -13.52 -37.77 38.15
N VAL A 55 -12.85 -37.32 37.07
CA VAL A 55 -12.58 -38.01 35.79
C VAL A 55 -13.49 -39.18 35.34
N SER A 56 -14.23 -39.02 34.23
CA SER A 56 -14.04 -39.81 32.97
C SER A 56 -15.11 -39.52 31.90
N SER A 57 -14.67 -39.36 30.65
CA SER A 57 -15.48 -39.36 29.41
C SER A 57 -15.50 -40.81 28.82
N PRO A 58 -16.05 -41.10 27.62
CA PRO A 58 -16.95 -40.33 26.73
C PRO A 58 -18.13 -41.16 26.14
N SER A 59 -19.16 -40.52 25.56
CA SER A 59 -19.86 -41.05 24.37
C SER A 59 -20.77 -40.03 23.67
N GLU A 60 -21.00 -40.29 22.37
CA GLU A 60 -21.51 -39.40 21.34
C GLU A 60 -23.02 -39.08 21.35
N LYS A 61 -23.36 -37.97 20.64
CA LYS A 61 -24.60 -37.69 19.89
C LYS A 61 -25.90 -37.47 20.69
N ASP A 62 -26.45 -36.26 20.56
CA ASP A 62 -27.56 -36.10 19.59
C ASP A 62 -27.69 -34.67 19.03
N HIS A 63 -28.33 -34.55 17.86
CA HIS A 63 -28.58 -33.26 17.22
C HIS A 63 -29.88 -32.62 17.73
N HIS A 64 -29.83 -31.37 18.18
CA HIS A 64 -30.96 -30.45 18.01
C HIS A 64 -30.51 -29.06 17.59
N VAL A 65 -31.00 -28.64 16.42
CA VAL A 65 -30.77 -27.30 15.86
C VAL A 65 -31.64 -26.31 16.63
N HIS A 66 -31.02 -25.30 17.23
CA HIS A 66 -31.72 -24.07 17.60
C HIS A 66 -30.98 -22.86 17.04
N LEU A 67 -31.69 -22.10 16.19
CA LEU A 67 -31.20 -20.83 15.67
C LEU A 67 -31.18 -19.80 16.79
N SER A 68 -30.01 -19.25 17.07
CA SER A 68 -29.85 -17.94 17.70
C SER A 68 -28.64 -17.25 17.07
N ASN A 69 -28.87 -16.05 16.51
CA ASN A 69 -27.78 -15.18 16.07
C ASN A 69 -27.15 -14.58 17.33
N ALA A 70 -25.97 -15.07 17.69
CA ALA A 70 -25.06 -14.39 18.59
C ALA A 70 -23.79 -14.07 17.80
N ASP A 71 -23.44 -12.79 17.72
CA ASP A 71 -22.11 -12.38 17.27
C ASP A 71 -21.09 -12.90 18.28
N THR A 72 -20.47 -14.04 17.97
CA THR A 72 -19.31 -14.52 18.70
C THR A 72 -18.13 -13.61 18.39
N ASP A 73 -17.95 -12.57 19.21
CA ASP A 73 -16.70 -11.82 19.33
C ASP A 73 -15.57 -12.85 19.39
N VAL A 74 -14.74 -12.89 18.35
CA VAL A 74 -13.61 -13.82 18.26
C VAL A 74 -12.68 -13.49 19.42
N SER A 75 -12.44 -14.48 20.27
CA SER A 75 -11.49 -14.35 21.38
C SER A 75 -10.09 -14.19 20.81
N ASP A 76 -9.55 -12.97 20.92
CA ASP A 76 -8.13 -12.65 20.70
C ASP A 76 -7.26 -13.35 21.78
N GLU A 77 -7.18 -14.68 21.71
CA GLU A 77 -6.18 -15.48 22.41
C GLU A 77 -4.89 -15.46 21.57
N GLU A 78 -4.13 -14.37 21.75
CA GLU A 78 -2.75 -14.30 21.28
C GLU A 78 -1.94 -15.37 22.02
N GLN A 79 -1.58 -16.45 21.32
CA GLN A 79 -0.54 -17.37 21.76
C GLN A 79 0.80 -16.63 21.67
N ASP A 80 1.27 -16.12 22.81
CA ASP A 80 2.64 -15.64 22.97
C ASP A 80 3.60 -16.82 22.65
N GLU A 81 4.33 -16.72 21.54
CA GLU A 81 5.43 -17.65 21.24
C GLU A 81 6.51 -17.51 22.33
N LEU A 82 7.14 -18.64 22.69
CA LEU A 82 8.24 -18.70 23.65
C LEU A 82 9.48 -17.99 23.08
N ILE A 83 9.59 -16.69 23.37
CA ILE A 83 10.77 -15.86 23.08
C ILE A 83 11.77 -16.03 24.24
N ASP A 84 13.05 -16.23 23.90
CA ASP A 84 14.14 -16.31 24.87
C ASP A 84 14.07 -15.16 25.90
N GLU A 85 13.98 -15.56 27.17
CA GLU A 85 13.74 -14.69 28.29
C GLU A 85 15.02 -13.96 28.69
N ILE A 86 14.96 -12.63 28.79
CA ILE A 86 16.01 -11.81 29.38
C ILE A 86 15.40 -11.31 30.70
N GLU A 87 16.04 -11.64 31.82
CA GLU A 87 15.71 -11.05 33.11
C GLU A 87 16.04 -9.55 33.07
N ALA A 88 15.28 -8.71 33.77
CA ALA A 88 15.59 -7.29 33.86
C ALA A 88 16.92 -7.14 34.62
N ASP A 89 17.98 -6.78 33.90
CA ASP A 89 19.33 -6.69 34.45
C ASP A 89 19.40 -5.55 35.47
N GLU A 90 19.67 -5.92 36.74
CA GLU A 90 19.71 -4.98 37.87
C GLU A 90 20.80 -3.90 37.74
N ASN A 91 21.72 -4.06 36.79
CA ASN A 91 22.82 -3.16 36.50
C ASN A 91 22.51 -2.19 35.34
N LEU A 92 21.32 -2.25 34.71
CA LEU A 92 20.93 -1.35 33.60
C LEU A 92 21.00 0.15 33.94
N LEU A 93 20.89 0.51 35.22
CA LEU A 93 21.01 1.89 35.69
C LEU A 93 22.40 2.25 36.26
N ASP A 94 23.37 1.34 36.27
CA ASP A 94 24.68 1.59 36.90
C ASP A 94 25.57 2.55 36.11
N GLU A 95 25.28 2.76 34.82
CA GLU A 95 25.96 3.74 33.96
C GLU A 95 25.30 5.14 34.01
N TYR A 96 24.16 5.29 34.68
CA TYR A 96 23.43 6.56 34.76
C TYR A 96 23.86 7.39 35.96
N ASP A 97 23.98 8.71 35.75
CA ASP A 97 24.26 9.67 36.83
C ASP A 97 23.01 9.84 37.72
N PRO A 98 23.10 9.83 39.07
CA PRO A 98 21.97 10.14 39.94
C PRO A 98 21.30 11.51 39.70
N ASP A 99 22.01 12.46 39.08
CA ASP A 99 21.46 13.76 38.67
C ASP A 99 20.75 13.72 37.29
N THR A 100 20.56 12.55 36.68
CA THR A 100 19.80 12.37 35.42
C THR A 100 18.33 12.81 35.55
N ASP A 101 17.87 13.63 34.60
CA ASP A 101 16.48 14.11 34.49
C ASP A 101 15.63 13.39 33.42
N GLU A 102 16.24 12.61 32.52
CA GLU A 102 15.57 11.86 31.44
C GLU A 102 16.12 10.42 31.30
N LEU A 103 15.23 9.42 31.27
CA LEU A 103 15.57 8.00 31.19
C LEU A 103 14.84 7.32 30.02
N ASP A 104 15.60 6.85 29.04
CA ASP A 104 15.11 6.13 27.85
C ASP A 104 15.50 4.64 27.85
N LEU A 105 14.58 3.77 28.27
CA LEU A 105 14.75 2.32 28.25
C LEU A 105 13.91 1.67 27.15
N LEU A 106 14.29 1.94 25.89
CA LEU A 106 13.57 1.51 24.69
C LEU A 106 13.90 0.07 24.27
N HIS A 107 12.88 -0.78 24.10
CA HIS A 107 13.00 -2.11 23.50
C HIS A 107 13.99 -3.10 24.19
N LEU A 108 14.14 -2.98 25.50
CA LEU A 108 15.07 -3.80 26.31
C LEU A 108 14.45 -5.11 26.84
N LYS A 109 13.23 -5.45 26.42
CA LYS A 109 12.41 -6.59 26.89
C LYS A 109 12.14 -6.59 28.41
N ILE A 110 12.24 -5.45 29.09
CA ILE A 110 12.03 -5.33 30.54
C ILE A 110 10.64 -5.87 30.91
N ARG A 111 10.56 -6.76 31.91
CA ARG A 111 9.31 -7.37 32.38
C ARG A 111 8.76 -6.79 33.68
N SER A 112 9.63 -6.21 34.50
CA SER A 112 9.33 -5.65 35.83
C SER A 112 10.18 -4.42 36.08
N LEU A 113 9.58 -3.34 36.59
CA LEU A 113 10.27 -2.09 36.90
C LEU A 113 10.99 -2.15 38.25
N LEU A 114 10.48 -2.93 39.21
CA LEU A 114 11.12 -3.18 40.51
C LEU A 114 12.59 -3.62 40.40
N ALA A 115 12.91 -4.43 39.39
CA ALA A 115 14.28 -4.93 39.16
C ALA A 115 15.27 -3.83 38.75
N LEU A 116 14.78 -2.73 38.15
CA LEU A 116 15.61 -1.60 37.72
C LEU A 116 16.12 -0.76 38.90
N LYS A 117 15.48 -0.83 40.07
CA LYS A 117 15.84 -0.05 41.28
C LYS A 117 15.80 1.47 40.97
N LEU A 118 14.66 1.95 40.47
CA LEU A 118 14.48 3.30 39.94
C LEU A 118 14.79 4.42 40.97
N TYR A 119 14.77 4.10 42.27
CA TYR A 119 15.16 4.99 43.36
C TYR A 119 16.63 5.50 43.26
N LYS A 120 17.45 4.89 42.38
CA LYS A 120 18.80 5.38 42.03
C LYS A 120 18.78 6.73 41.31
N LEU A 121 17.66 7.13 40.69
CA LEU A 121 17.52 8.34 39.86
C LEU A 121 16.50 9.33 40.47
N PRO A 122 16.83 9.97 41.61
CA PRO A 122 15.88 10.79 42.38
C PRO A 122 15.49 12.11 41.70
N ASN A 123 16.22 12.55 40.66
CA ASN A 123 15.98 13.83 39.98
C ASN A 123 15.19 13.69 38.66
N LEU A 124 14.69 12.48 38.37
CA LEU A 124 14.07 12.17 37.08
C LEU A 124 12.78 12.96 36.81
N ARG A 125 12.71 13.62 35.66
CA ARG A 125 11.51 14.35 35.19
C ARG A 125 10.77 13.61 34.08
N ARG A 126 11.48 12.81 33.28
CA ARG A 126 10.92 12.10 32.13
C ARG A 126 11.36 10.64 32.13
N ALA A 127 10.41 9.71 32.17
CA ALA A 127 10.65 8.27 32.26
C ALA A 127 9.99 7.53 31.09
N CYS A 128 10.81 6.86 30.27
CA CYS A 128 10.40 6.27 29.00
C CYS A 128 10.77 4.78 28.94
N PHE A 129 9.76 3.93 28.77
CA PHE A 129 9.88 2.47 28.81
C PHE A 129 9.21 1.80 27.60
N ARG A 130 9.24 2.45 26.42
CA ARG A 130 8.52 1.96 25.23
C ARG A 130 9.00 0.58 24.75
N GLN A 131 8.08 -0.20 24.18
CA GLN A 131 8.36 -1.46 23.46
C GLN A 131 8.99 -2.57 24.34
N ASN A 132 8.61 -2.62 25.62
CA ASN A 132 9.06 -3.61 26.59
C ASN A 132 7.99 -4.69 26.83
N LEU A 133 8.17 -5.50 27.88
CA LEU A 133 7.30 -6.62 28.24
C LEU A 133 6.63 -6.40 29.62
N ILE A 134 6.52 -5.14 30.06
CA ILE A 134 6.04 -4.76 31.40
C ILE A 134 4.58 -5.16 31.55
N GLN A 135 4.26 -5.99 32.55
CA GLN A 135 2.89 -6.52 32.77
C GLN A 135 2.11 -5.79 33.87
N SER A 136 2.84 -5.17 34.81
CA SER A 136 2.32 -4.43 35.95
C SER A 136 3.14 -3.16 36.16
N MET A 137 2.54 -2.15 36.78
CA MET A 137 3.17 -0.86 37.06
C MET A 137 3.90 -0.84 38.41
N ASP A 138 4.08 -2.00 39.04
CA ASP A 138 4.78 -2.16 40.31
C ASP A 138 6.26 -1.72 40.16
N GLY A 139 6.73 -0.89 41.09
CA GLY A 139 8.07 -0.27 41.04
C GLY A 139 8.08 1.13 40.44
N LEU A 140 6.95 1.67 39.96
CA LEU A 140 6.85 3.11 39.69
C LEU A 140 6.88 3.94 40.98
N GLU A 141 6.50 3.38 42.13
CA GLU A 141 6.62 4.04 43.45
C GLU A 141 8.05 4.48 43.80
N ASP A 142 9.07 3.94 43.14
CA ASP A 142 10.48 4.33 43.29
C ASP A 142 10.86 5.61 42.51
N LEU A 143 10.01 6.10 41.61
CA LEU A 143 10.24 7.34 40.83
C LEU A 143 9.84 8.60 41.63
N PRO A 144 10.48 9.75 41.42
CA PRO A 144 10.19 10.99 42.18
C PRO A 144 8.76 11.52 41.97
N GLU A 145 8.25 12.32 42.93
CA GLU A 145 6.91 12.94 42.81
C GLU A 145 6.87 14.02 41.73
N GLU A 146 8.01 14.62 41.44
CA GLU A 146 8.29 15.67 40.46
C GLU A 146 8.32 15.18 39.00
N LEU A 147 7.99 13.91 38.74
CA LEU A 147 7.93 13.35 37.39
C LEU A 147 6.86 14.07 36.54
N GLU A 148 7.28 14.61 35.40
CA GLU A 148 6.46 15.41 34.48
C GLU A 148 5.96 14.57 33.29
N GLU A 149 6.74 13.58 32.82
CA GLU A 149 6.33 12.70 31.71
C GLU A 149 6.61 11.22 32.03
N LEU A 150 5.60 10.38 31.78
CA LEU A 150 5.70 8.92 31.90
C LEU A 150 5.19 8.24 30.63
N ASP A 151 6.05 7.44 30.00
CA ASP A 151 5.77 6.75 28.75
C ASP A 151 5.98 5.23 28.88
N LEU A 152 4.87 4.49 28.76
CA LEU A 152 4.77 3.05 28.88
C LEU A 152 4.17 2.43 27.59
N TYR A 153 4.32 3.11 26.46
CA TYR A 153 3.83 2.68 25.15
C TYR A 153 4.31 1.27 24.75
N ASP A 154 3.44 0.45 24.17
CA ASP A 154 3.75 -0.89 23.65
C ASP A 154 4.36 -1.80 24.72
N ASN A 155 3.50 -2.17 25.67
CA ASN A 155 3.78 -3.02 26.81
C ASN A 155 2.62 -4.00 27.04
N ARG A 156 2.59 -4.68 28.18
CA ARG A 156 1.61 -5.74 28.51
C ARG A 156 0.70 -5.35 29.68
N ILE A 157 0.68 -4.06 30.07
CA ILE A 157 -0.02 -3.53 31.23
C ILE A 157 -1.52 -3.74 31.09
N SER A 158 -2.17 -4.26 32.14
CA SER A 158 -3.59 -4.60 32.13
C SER A 158 -4.46 -3.70 33.03
N HIS A 159 -3.83 -3.03 34.01
CA HIS A 159 -4.47 -2.19 35.01
C HIS A 159 -3.61 -0.94 35.23
N ILE A 160 -4.24 0.18 35.56
CA ILE A 160 -3.52 1.41 35.93
C ILE A 160 -3.40 1.46 37.45
N ASN A 161 -2.18 1.39 37.97
CA ASN A 161 -1.82 1.39 39.39
C ASN A 161 -0.48 2.14 39.60
N HIS A 162 -0.09 2.38 40.86
CA HIS A 162 1.19 3.03 41.25
C HIS A 162 1.43 4.45 40.71
N LEU A 163 0.38 5.18 40.30
CA LEU A 163 0.47 6.58 39.86
C LEU A 163 0.16 7.62 40.95
N ALA A 164 -0.03 7.21 42.21
CA ALA A 164 -0.62 8.06 43.26
C ALA A 164 0.22 9.30 43.64
N GLN A 165 1.53 9.25 43.43
CA GLN A 165 2.46 10.29 43.89
C GLN A 165 2.78 11.36 42.84
N PHE A 166 2.59 11.08 41.55
CA PHE A 166 2.92 11.97 40.42
C PHE A 166 1.91 13.11 40.24
N LYS A 167 1.79 13.98 41.24
CA LYS A 167 0.89 15.14 41.22
C LYS A 167 1.27 16.16 40.13
N ASP A 168 2.53 16.10 39.71
CA ASP A 168 3.12 17.03 38.75
C ASP A 168 3.13 16.51 37.30
N LEU A 169 2.61 15.30 37.06
CA LEU A 169 2.57 14.67 35.74
C LEU A 169 1.77 15.51 34.72
N VAL A 170 2.44 15.88 33.64
CA VAL A 170 1.93 16.67 32.51
C VAL A 170 1.54 15.76 31.33
N GLN A 171 2.29 14.67 31.12
CA GLN A 171 2.08 13.72 30.02
C GLN A 171 2.10 12.26 30.49
N LEU A 172 1.14 11.46 29.99
CA LEU A 172 1.04 10.02 30.26
C LEU A 172 0.72 9.26 28.98
N ASP A 173 1.64 8.40 28.51
CA ASP A 173 1.40 7.45 27.42
C ASP A 173 1.30 6.01 27.95
N LEU A 174 0.12 5.41 27.76
CA LEU A 174 -0.24 4.05 28.10
C LEU A 174 -0.76 3.29 26.87
N SER A 175 -0.44 3.77 25.66
CA SER A 175 -0.93 3.20 24.41
C SER A 175 -0.33 1.82 24.12
N PHE A 176 -0.99 1.04 23.26
CA PHE A 176 -0.55 -0.32 22.89
C PHE A 176 -0.34 -1.22 24.12
N ASN A 177 -1.36 -1.26 24.99
CA ASN A 177 -1.37 -2.08 26.20
C ASN A 177 -2.65 -2.95 26.25
N LYS A 178 -2.89 -3.61 27.38
CA LYS A 178 -4.04 -4.52 27.60
C LYS A 178 -5.09 -3.93 28.56
N ILE A 179 -5.08 -2.60 28.77
CA ILE A 179 -5.92 -1.87 29.73
C ILE A 179 -7.40 -1.94 29.33
N ARG A 180 -8.28 -2.18 30.31
CA ARG A 180 -9.75 -2.28 30.09
C ARG A 180 -10.56 -1.11 30.66
N LEU A 181 -10.02 -0.39 31.64
CA LEU A 181 -10.70 0.67 32.38
C LEU A 181 -9.73 1.79 32.70
N ILE A 182 -10.14 3.03 32.49
CA ILE A 182 -9.39 4.21 32.91
C ILE A 182 -9.73 4.47 34.38
N LYS A 183 -8.77 4.20 35.28
CA LYS A 183 -8.93 4.34 36.74
C LYS A 183 -7.63 4.82 37.36
N ASN A 184 -7.70 5.28 38.61
CA ASN A 184 -6.52 5.68 39.41
C ASN A 184 -5.68 6.81 38.79
N ILE A 185 -6.28 7.69 37.98
CA ILE A 185 -5.63 8.89 37.42
C ILE A 185 -6.33 10.21 37.77
N ALA A 186 -7.45 10.18 38.50
CA ALA A 186 -8.28 11.36 38.75
C ALA A 186 -7.57 12.48 39.54
N HIS A 187 -6.46 12.17 40.22
CA HIS A 187 -5.64 13.12 40.97
C HIS A 187 -4.53 13.79 40.15
N LEU A 188 -4.28 13.36 38.90
CA LEU A 188 -3.27 13.90 37.99
C LEU A 188 -3.74 15.25 37.39
N THR A 189 -4.06 16.23 38.23
CA THR A 189 -4.80 17.44 37.82
C THR A 189 -4.00 18.40 36.93
N LYS A 190 -2.68 18.24 36.82
CA LYS A 190 -1.82 18.96 35.86
C LYS A 190 -1.71 18.30 34.48
N LEU A 191 -2.29 17.11 34.29
CA LEU A 191 -2.16 16.37 33.03
C LEU A 191 -2.77 17.15 31.86
N THR A 192 -1.96 17.37 30.81
CA THR A 192 -2.35 18.07 29.58
C THR A 192 -2.48 17.11 28.41
N HIS A 193 -1.69 16.02 28.39
CA HIS A 193 -1.66 15.03 27.33
C HIS A 193 -1.89 13.61 27.89
N LEU A 194 -2.91 12.91 27.39
CA LEU A 194 -3.20 11.52 27.76
C LEU A 194 -3.35 10.66 26.50
N TYR A 195 -2.48 9.65 26.38
CA TYR A 195 -2.48 8.68 25.30
C TYR A 195 -2.84 7.29 25.83
N VAL A 196 -3.93 6.71 25.36
CA VAL A 196 -4.41 5.36 25.70
C VAL A 196 -4.86 4.60 24.43
N CYS A 197 -4.21 4.89 23.29
CA CYS A 197 -4.51 4.27 22.00
C CYS A 197 -4.33 2.74 22.04
N GLN A 198 -5.06 1.99 21.21
CA GLN A 198 -4.86 0.55 21.00
C GLN A 198 -4.86 -0.23 22.33
N ASN A 199 -5.93 -0.03 23.12
CA ASN A 199 -6.21 -0.74 24.37
C ASN A 199 -7.55 -1.51 24.26
N LYS A 200 -8.11 -1.95 25.39
CA LYS A 200 -9.39 -2.70 25.48
C LYS A 200 -10.48 -1.89 26.21
N ILE A 201 -10.34 -0.56 26.28
CA ILE A 201 -11.24 0.36 27.00
C ILE A 201 -12.63 0.38 26.33
N SER A 202 -13.70 0.31 27.13
CA SER A 202 -15.08 0.22 26.62
C SER A 202 -15.99 1.39 26.99
N THR A 203 -15.62 2.17 28.02
CA THR A 203 -16.31 3.37 28.52
C THR A 203 -15.28 4.47 28.78
N ILE A 204 -15.68 5.73 28.62
CA ILE A 204 -14.85 6.88 28.99
C ILE A 204 -15.29 7.30 30.40
N GLU A 205 -14.46 7.01 31.39
CA GLU A 205 -14.78 7.25 32.80
C GLU A 205 -13.54 7.76 33.59
N ASN A 206 -13.79 8.36 34.75
CA ASN A 206 -12.77 8.78 35.73
C ASN A 206 -11.74 9.83 35.26
N ILE A 207 -11.97 10.50 34.12
CA ILE A 207 -11.11 11.59 33.61
C ILE A 207 -11.68 13.01 33.82
N SER A 208 -12.90 13.14 34.36
CA SER A 208 -13.60 14.43 34.44
C SER A 208 -13.00 15.47 35.41
N SER A 209 -11.96 15.09 36.17
CA SER A 209 -11.14 15.99 37.00
C SER A 209 -9.91 16.53 36.27
N LEU A 210 -9.55 16.00 35.10
CA LEU A 210 -8.36 16.37 34.32
C LEU A 210 -8.60 17.65 33.52
N THR A 211 -9.02 18.74 34.17
CA THR A 211 -9.54 19.94 33.50
C THR A 211 -8.48 20.74 32.72
N HIS A 212 -7.20 20.41 32.86
CA HIS A 212 -6.10 20.98 32.07
C HIS A 212 -5.80 20.19 30.79
N LEU A 213 -6.51 19.08 30.53
CA LEU A 213 -6.27 18.23 29.37
C LEU A 213 -6.55 19.00 28.07
N THR A 214 -5.53 19.13 27.24
CA THR A 214 -5.56 19.75 25.90
C THR A 214 -5.57 18.70 24.79
N TYR A 215 -5.03 17.49 25.07
CA TYR A 215 -4.92 16.40 24.12
C TYR A 215 -5.38 15.07 24.73
N LEU A 216 -6.29 14.36 24.05
CA LEU A 216 -6.80 13.05 24.47
C LEU A 216 -6.84 12.07 23.29
N GLU A 217 -6.10 10.97 23.41
CA GLU A 217 -6.04 9.91 22.40
C GLU A 217 -6.59 8.58 22.95
N LEU A 218 -7.73 8.17 22.41
CA LEU A 218 -8.57 7.02 22.78
C LEU A 218 -8.81 6.08 21.59
N GLY A 219 -8.06 6.24 20.51
CA GLY A 219 -8.17 5.47 19.28
C GLY A 219 -7.95 3.97 19.47
N ALA A 220 -8.47 3.18 18.53
CA ALA A 220 -8.34 1.72 18.49
C ALA A 220 -8.79 0.98 19.77
N ASN A 221 -9.81 1.51 20.46
CA ASN A 221 -10.41 0.91 21.65
C ASN A 221 -11.77 0.23 21.33
N ARG A 222 -12.62 0.03 22.34
CA ARG A 222 -13.93 -0.65 22.26
C ARG A 222 -15.09 0.27 22.70
N ILE A 223 -14.86 1.59 22.69
CA ILE A 223 -15.77 2.64 23.16
C ILE A 223 -17.03 2.68 22.29
N ARG A 224 -18.19 2.91 22.89
CA ARG A 224 -19.51 2.98 22.21
C ARG A 224 -20.20 4.34 22.29
N ASN A 225 -19.98 5.07 23.37
CA ASN A 225 -20.56 6.39 23.63
C ASN A 225 -19.43 7.38 23.91
N ILE A 226 -19.65 8.66 23.59
CA ILE A 226 -18.82 9.76 24.05
C ILE A 226 -19.49 10.29 25.32
N GLU A 227 -18.85 10.11 26.47
CA GLU A 227 -19.41 10.43 27.79
C GLU A 227 -18.26 10.79 28.76
N GLY A 228 -18.53 11.51 29.85
CA GLY A 228 -17.51 11.84 30.85
C GLY A 228 -16.51 12.94 30.43
N LEU A 229 -16.68 13.54 29.25
CA LEU A 229 -15.84 14.62 28.72
C LEU A 229 -16.35 16.03 29.07
N GLU A 230 -17.49 16.15 29.76
CA GLU A 230 -18.27 17.39 29.87
C GLU A 230 -17.53 18.53 30.60
N LYS A 231 -16.51 18.17 31.41
CA LYS A 231 -15.66 19.10 32.16
C LYS A 231 -14.33 19.43 31.48
N LEU A 232 -13.99 18.78 30.36
CA LEU A 232 -12.72 18.97 29.66
C LEU A 232 -12.77 20.19 28.73
N VAL A 233 -13.17 21.33 29.27
CA VAL A 233 -13.40 22.60 28.53
C VAL A 233 -12.12 23.20 27.90
N ASN A 234 -10.95 22.64 28.22
CA ASN A 234 -9.66 23.02 27.64
C ASN A 234 -9.19 22.08 26.52
N LEU A 235 -9.95 21.03 26.18
CA LEU A 235 -9.54 20.05 25.19
C LEU A 235 -9.51 20.68 23.78
N GLU A 236 -8.34 20.62 23.14
CA GLU A 236 -8.11 21.12 21.78
C GLU A 236 -8.05 19.98 20.75
N GLN A 237 -7.61 18.78 21.15
CA GLN A 237 -7.50 17.62 20.27
C GLN A 237 -8.12 16.36 20.90
N LEU A 238 -9.00 15.70 20.15
CA LEU A 238 -9.69 14.48 20.56
C LEU A 238 -9.62 13.42 19.46
N TRP A 239 -9.01 12.29 19.79
CA TRP A 239 -8.80 11.16 18.89
C TRP A 239 -9.57 9.93 19.40
N LEU A 240 -10.53 9.46 18.60
CA LEU A 240 -11.52 8.43 18.89
C LEU A 240 -11.62 7.41 17.73
N GLY A 241 -10.68 7.42 16.79
CA GLY A 241 -10.68 6.55 15.62
C GLY A 241 -10.73 5.07 15.95
N LYS A 242 -11.28 4.23 15.06
CA LYS A 242 -11.32 2.76 15.20
C LYS A 242 -11.96 2.31 16.53
N ASN A 243 -13.12 2.87 16.86
CA ASN A 243 -13.93 2.46 18.02
C ASN A 243 -15.26 1.84 17.55
N LYS A 244 -16.26 1.73 18.45
CA LYS A 244 -17.62 1.22 18.15
C LYS A 244 -18.68 2.33 18.33
N ILE A 245 -18.31 3.61 18.19
CA ILE A 245 -19.15 4.77 18.48
C ILE A 245 -20.24 4.96 17.42
N THR A 246 -21.48 5.24 17.83
CA THR A 246 -22.65 5.36 16.93
C THR A 246 -23.23 6.77 16.80
N SER A 247 -22.91 7.70 17.70
CA SER A 247 -23.35 9.11 17.65
C SER A 247 -22.27 10.03 18.24
N LEU A 248 -22.34 11.31 17.88
CA LEU A 248 -21.42 12.38 18.26
C LEU A 248 -21.90 13.17 19.51
N GLN A 249 -23.04 12.78 20.11
CA GLN A 249 -23.51 13.31 21.39
C GLN A 249 -22.46 13.13 22.50
N GLY A 250 -22.30 14.15 23.37
CA GLY A 250 -21.30 14.16 24.45
C GLY A 250 -20.15 15.17 24.22
N LEU A 251 -20.07 15.77 23.04
CA LEU A 251 -19.04 16.76 22.68
C LEU A 251 -19.38 18.20 23.10
N GLN A 252 -20.60 18.48 23.59
CA GLN A 252 -21.14 19.85 23.68
C GLN A 252 -20.30 20.84 24.51
N GLY A 253 -19.59 20.36 25.54
CA GLY A 253 -18.75 21.19 26.41
C GLY A 253 -17.39 21.57 25.82
N LEU A 254 -16.97 20.93 24.72
CA LEU A 254 -15.60 21.00 24.18
C LEU A 254 -15.44 22.20 23.21
N THR A 255 -15.82 23.40 23.65
CA THR A 255 -15.88 24.60 22.78
C THR A 255 -14.52 25.09 22.26
N LYS A 256 -13.42 24.62 22.85
CA LYS A 256 -12.04 24.83 22.37
C LYS A 256 -11.53 23.74 21.42
N LEU A 257 -12.31 22.71 21.11
CA LEU A 257 -11.85 21.61 20.26
C LEU A 257 -11.53 22.12 18.86
N ARG A 258 -10.29 21.88 18.41
CA ARG A 258 -9.74 22.26 17.10
C ARG A 258 -9.57 21.05 16.19
N VAL A 259 -9.18 19.90 16.75
CA VAL A 259 -9.01 18.65 16.01
C VAL A 259 -9.94 17.57 16.57
N LEU A 260 -10.80 17.01 15.73
CA LEU A 260 -11.64 15.85 16.04
C LEU A 260 -11.37 14.72 15.04
N SER A 261 -10.82 13.61 15.54
CA SER A 261 -10.54 12.41 14.74
C SER A 261 -11.42 11.26 15.21
N ILE A 262 -12.36 10.81 14.39
CA ILE A 262 -13.36 9.76 14.74
C ILE A 262 -13.64 8.79 13.58
N GLN A 263 -12.65 8.64 12.70
CA GLN A 263 -12.63 7.72 11.57
C GLN A 263 -12.84 6.25 12.00
N SER A 264 -13.36 5.41 11.11
CA SER A 264 -13.60 3.97 11.37
C SER A 264 -14.49 3.69 12.58
N ASN A 265 -15.62 4.39 12.68
CA ASN A 265 -16.65 4.19 13.70
C ASN A 265 -17.96 3.70 13.05
N ARG A 266 -19.11 3.88 13.73
CA ARG A 266 -20.44 3.42 13.30
C ARG A 266 -21.45 4.58 13.22
N ILE A 267 -20.95 5.81 13.05
CA ILE A 267 -21.75 7.04 13.02
C ILE A 267 -22.52 7.08 11.69
N VAL A 268 -23.80 7.47 11.73
CA VAL A 268 -24.68 7.52 10.56
C VAL A 268 -25.28 8.91 10.27
N LYS A 269 -25.08 9.86 11.19
CA LYS A 269 -25.54 11.25 11.11
C LYS A 269 -24.51 12.18 11.73
N LEU A 270 -24.51 13.43 11.28
CA LEU A 270 -23.77 14.52 11.92
C LEU A 270 -24.76 15.27 12.84
N GLU A 271 -24.54 15.22 14.14
CA GLU A 271 -25.38 15.85 15.19
C GLU A 271 -24.50 16.12 16.42
N GLY A 272 -24.75 17.17 17.21
CA GLY A 272 -23.94 17.45 18.40
C GLY A 272 -22.62 18.19 18.13
N LEU A 273 -22.43 18.74 16.92
CA LEU A 273 -21.26 19.53 16.51
C LEU A 273 -21.49 21.05 16.66
N GLU A 274 -22.70 21.47 17.05
CA GLU A 274 -23.19 22.84 16.93
C GLU A 274 -22.46 23.83 17.84
N THR A 275 -21.84 23.34 18.92
CA THR A 275 -21.04 24.14 19.86
C THR A 275 -19.54 24.17 19.54
N LEU A 276 -19.07 23.34 18.60
CA LEU A 276 -17.65 23.19 18.26
C LEU A 276 -17.18 24.28 17.28
N THR A 277 -17.40 25.54 17.64
CA THR A 277 -17.09 26.74 16.83
C THR A 277 -15.59 27.01 16.66
N SER A 278 -14.74 26.26 17.36
CA SER A 278 -13.28 26.29 17.23
C SER A 278 -12.71 25.20 16.32
N LEU A 279 -13.55 24.32 15.75
CA LEU A 279 -13.10 23.16 15.00
C LEU A 279 -12.43 23.56 13.67
N GLU A 280 -11.19 23.13 13.49
CA GLU A 280 -10.31 23.39 12.34
C GLU A 280 -10.09 22.13 11.50
N GLU A 281 -10.02 20.95 12.13
CA GLU A 281 -9.83 19.66 11.45
C GLU A 281 -10.85 18.63 11.92
N PHE A 282 -11.57 18.00 10.98
CA PHE A 282 -12.57 16.98 11.27
C PHE A 282 -12.39 15.74 10.38
N TYR A 283 -11.96 14.64 10.99
CA TYR A 283 -11.75 13.35 10.32
C TYR A 283 -12.83 12.35 10.72
N ILE A 284 -13.77 12.07 9.82
CA ILE A 284 -14.90 11.14 10.05
C ILE A 284 -15.02 10.08 8.94
N SER A 285 -13.91 9.77 8.27
CA SER A 285 -13.86 8.72 7.25
C SER A 285 -14.21 7.33 7.77
N HIS A 286 -14.58 6.42 6.86
CA HIS A 286 -14.99 5.05 7.19
C HIS A 286 -16.12 4.97 8.23
N ASN A 287 -17.14 5.82 8.06
CA ASN A 287 -18.38 5.79 8.83
C ASN A 287 -19.57 5.44 7.90
N GLY A 288 -20.80 5.59 8.40
CA GLY A 288 -22.02 5.24 7.71
C GLY A 288 -22.87 6.42 7.24
N ILE A 289 -22.32 7.64 7.20
CA ILE A 289 -23.03 8.92 7.04
C ILE A 289 -23.62 9.05 5.62
N GLU A 290 -24.88 9.51 5.53
CA GLU A 290 -25.59 9.67 4.24
C GLU A 290 -25.75 11.12 3.78
N LYS A 291 -25.55 12.10 4.67
CA LYS A 291 -25.67 13.55 4.40
C LYS A 291 -24.61 14.38 5.11
N LEU A 292 -24.30 15.54 4.53
CA LEU A 292 -23.60 16.64 5.20
C LEU A 292 -24.66 17.58 5.78
N GLU A 293 -24.75 17.66 7.10
CA GLU A 293 -25.74 18.42 7.86
C GLU A 293 -25.13 18.84 9.21
N ASN A 294 -25.67 19.89 9.85
CA ASN A 294 -25.26 20.36 11.17
C ASN A 294 -23.76 20.78 11.25
N LEU A 295 -23.27 21.45 10.20
CA LEU A 295 -21.92 22.01 10.08
C LEU A 295 -21.91 23.55 9.95
N GLU A 296 -23.04 24.22 10.18
CA GLU A 296 -23.25 25.65 9.90
C GLU A 296 -22.38 26.55 10.78
N ASN A 297 -22.07 26.09 12.01
CA ASN A 297 -21.31 26.84 13.01
C ASN A 297 -19.79 26.57 12.96
N ASN A 298 -19.33 25.56 12.21
CA ASN A 298 -17.93 25.11 12.20
C ASN A 298 -17.12 25.84 11.11
N THR A 299 -17.29 27.16 10.99
CA THR A 299 -16.75 27.99 9.89
C THR A 299 -15.23 28.12 9.87
N LYS A 300 -14.53 27.62 10.89
CA LYS A 300 -13.06 27.54 10.96
C LYS A 300 -12.47 26.26 10.34
N LEU A 301 -13.30 25.32 9.87
CA LEU A 301 -12.82 24.08 9.25
C LEU A 301 -11.89 24.39 8.07
N ARG A 302 -10.67 23.85 8.17
CA ARG A 302 -9.62 23.82 7.15
C ARG A 302 -9.52 22.44 6.51
N VAL A 303 -9.68 21.37 7.30
CA VAL A 303 -9.64 19.98 6.82
C VAL A 303 -10.95 19.28 7.16
N LEU A 304 -11.62 18.72 6.14
CA LEU A 304 -12.80 17.89 6.30
C LEU A 304 -12.64 16.57 5.55
N ASP A 305 -12.44 15.48 6.29
CA ASP A 305 -12.36 14.13 5.75
C ASP A 305 -13.63 13.32 6.01
N VAL A 306 -14.37 13.09 4.93
CA VAL A 306 -15.59 12.28 4.88
C VAL A 306 -15.42 11.04 3.99
N THR A 307 -14.17 10.63 3.71
CA THR A 307 -13.82 9.49 2.86
C THR A 307 -14.52 8.19 3.29
N ALA A 308 -14.95 7.38 2.33
CA ALA A 308 -15.58 6.07 2.58
C ALA A 308 -16.83 6.13 3.49
N ASN A 309 -17.70 7.10 3.24
CA ASN A 309 -19.06 7.19 3.79
C ASN A 309 -20.10 6.79 2.72
N ARG A 310 -21.37 7.18 2.90
CA ARG A 310 -22.50 6.90 1.99
C ARG A 310 -23.13 8.18 1.42
N LEU A 311 -22.37 9.27 1.36
CA LEU A 311 -22.81 10.57 0.84
C LEU A 311 -23.12 10.47 -0.65
N LYS A 312 -24.31 10.91 -1.06
CA LYS A 312 -24.80 10.87 -2.46
C LYS A 312 -24.84 12.23 -3.14
N VAL A 313 -25.17 13.26 -2.36
CA VAL A 313 -25.34 14.65 -2.81
C VAL A 313 -24.31 15.49 -2.06
N LEU A 314 -23.55 16.31 -2.78
CA LEU A 314 -22.66 17.28 -2.16
C LEU A 314 -23.45 18.57 -1.90
N GLU A 315 -23.75 18.81 -0.63
CA GLU A 315 -24.55 19.92 -0.12
C GLU A 315 -23.94 20.44 1.20
N ASN A 316 -24.37 21.63 1.65
CA ASN A 316 -24.08 22.20 2.96
C ASN A 316 -22.58 22.32 3.34
N VAL A 317 -21.73 22.70 2.39
CA VAL A 317 -20.30 23.03 2.66
C VAL A 317 -19.85 24.36 2.06
N SER A 318 -20.68 25.05 1.28
CA SER A 318 -20.33 26.32 0.61
C SER A 318 -20.03 27.49 1.56
N HIS A 319 -20.40 27.40 2.83
CA HIS A 319 -20.11 28.39 3.88
C HIS A 319 -18.77 28.15 4.60
N LEU A 320 -18.07 27.06 4.31
CA LEU A 320 -16.77 26.73 4.90
C LEU A 320 -15.64 27.47 4.17
N GLU A 321 -15.65 28.81 4.22
CA GLU A 321 -14.71 29.67 3.46
C GLU A 321 -13.22 29.44 3.78
N ASN A 322 -12.91 28.86 4.93
CA ASN A 322 -11.56 28.52 5.38
C ASN A 322 -11.08 27.12 4.95
N LEU A 323 -11.89 26.35 4.21
CA LEU A 323 -11.57 24.98 3.84
C LEU A 323 -10.40 24.94 2.85
N GLU A 324 -9.33 24.26 3.25
CA GLU A 324 -8.09 24.03 2.49
C GLU A 324 -8.07 22.62 1.88
N GLU A 325 -8.62 21.64 2.59
CA GLU A 325 -8.64 20.23 2.19
C GLU A 325 -10.02 19.58 2.36
N PHE A 326 -10.53 18.97 1.28
CA PHE A 326 -11.80 18.21 1.29
C PHE A 326 -11.59 16.78 0.79
N TRP A 327 -11.57 15.82 1.71
CA TRP A 327 -11.34 14.41 1.38
C TRP A 327 -12.67 13.65 1.32
N ALA A 328 -13.09 13.31 0.11
CA ALA A 328 -14.43 12.81 -0.21
C ALA A 328 -14.42 11.50 -1.01
N SER A 329 -13.27 10.83 -1.11
CA SER A 329 -13.08 9.57 -1.84
C SER A 329 -14.01 8.45 -1.35
N SER A 330 -14.32 7.48 -2.21
CA SER A 330 -15.16 6.31 -1.91
C SER A 330 -16.56 6.63 -1.36
N ASN A 331 -17.15 7.75 -1.78
CA ASN A 331 -18.57 8.07 -1.55
C ASN A 331 -19.42 7.74 -2.81
N GLN A 332 -20.62 8.30 -2.91
CA GLN A 332 -21.59 8.09 -4.00
C GLN A 332 -21.90 9.38 -4.78
N PHE A 333 -21.02 10.38 -4.77
CA PHE A 333 -21.20 11.63 -5.51
C PHE A 333 -21.18 11.41 -7.04
N GLU A 334 -22.11 12.02 -7.77
CA GLU A 334 -22.24 11.83 -9.23
C GLU A 334 -22.14 13.13 -10.06
N SER A 335 -22.34 14.30 -9.43
CA SER A 335 -22.57 15.57 -10.11
C SER A 335 -21.40 16.56 -9.97
N PHE A 336 -20.79 16.95 -11.09
CA PHE A 336 -19.85 18.09 -11.12
C PHE A 336 -20.54 19.44 -10.87
N GLN A 337 -21.85 19.56 -11.11
CA GLN A 337 -22.58 20.80 -10.82
C GLN A 337 -22.69 21.03 -9.31
N GLU A 338 -22.89 19.98 -8.52
CA GLU A 338 -22.86 20.05 -7.06
C GLU A 338 -21.47 20.50 -6.57
N VAL A 339 -20.40 19.85 -7.05
CA VAL A 339 -19.00 20.24 -6.78
C VAL A 339 -18.74 21.72 -7.11
N ALA A 340 -19.13 22.18 -8.30
CA ALA A 340 -18.98 23.58 -8.68
C ALA A 340 -19.79 24.53 -7.78
N SER A 341 -21.02 24.16 -7.40
CA SER A 341 -21.88 24.99 -6.55
C SER A 341 -21.41 25.07 -5.09
N GLN A 342 -20.82 23.99 -4.57
CA GLN A 342 -20.45 23.89 -3.16
C GLN A 342 -19.00 24.28 -2.91
N LEU A 343 -18.08 23.91 -3.80
CA LEU A 343 -16.64 24.11 -3.60
C LEU A 343 -16.06 25.22 -4.49
N GLY A 344 -16.72 25.58 -5.60
CA GLY A 344 -16.15 26.47 -6.63
C GLY A 344 -15.87 27.91 -6.19
N ASN A 345 -16.41 28.35 -5.04
CA ASN A 345 -16.15 29.67 -4.47
C ASN A 345 -15.17 29.65 -3.28
N LEU A 346 -14.70 28.48 -2.85
CA LEU A 346 -13.82 28.32 -1.69
C LEU A 346 -12.38 28.66 -2.09
N LYS A 347 -11.96 29.91 -1.82
CA LYS A 347 -10.69 30.48 -2.32
C LYS A 347 -9.43 29.85 -1.74
N ASN A 348 -9.54 29.23 -0.58
CA ASN A 348 -8.42 28.62 0.14
C ASN A 348 -8.27 27.12 -0.16
N LEU A 349 -9.18 26.53 -0.95
CA LEU A 349 -9.21 25.09 -1.21
C LEU A 349 -8.07 24.67 -2.13
N GLU A 350 -7.08 23.96 -1.57
CA GLU A 350 -5.89 23.47 -2.28
C GLU A 350 -6.02 22.00 -2.70
N THR A 351 -6.59 21.15 -1.83
CA THR A 351 -6.61 19.69 -2.02
C THR A 351 -8.04 19.13 -2.01
N VAL A 352 -8.38 18.36 -3.05
CA VAL A 352 -9.64 17.61 -3.12
C VAL A 352 -9.41 16.16 -3.52
N TYR A 353 -10.06 15.22 -2.82
CA TYR A 353 -10.04 13.81 -3.18
C TYR A 353 -11.46 13.31 -3.47
N PHE A 354 -11.72 12.91 -4.72
CA PHE A 354 -13.00 12.33 -5.16
C PHE A 354 -12.86 10.93 -5.77
N GLU A 355 -11.71 10.27 -5.58
CA GLU A 355 -11.45 8.94 -6.15
C GLU A 355 -12.52 7.92 -5.74
N PHE A 356 -12.81 6.94 -6.61
CA PHE A 356 -13.80 5.88 -6.37
C PHE A 356 -15.26 6.34 -6.20
N ASN A 357 -15.58 7.63 -6.36
CA ASN A 357 -16.95 8.10 -6.54
C ASN A 357 -17.48 7.77 -7.95
N PRO A 358 -18.81 7.64 -8.14
CA PRO A 358 -19.43 7.55 -9.46
C PRO A 358 -19.04 8.70 -10.41
N LEU A 359 -18.81 9.90 -9.88
CA LEU A 359 -18.28 11.08 -10.59
C LEU A 359 -17.00 10.78 -11.41
N GLN A 360 -16.16 9.83 -10.98
CA GLN A 360 -14.95 9.39 -11.69
C GLN A 360 -15.24 8.56 -12.97
N ARG A 361 -16.46 8.02 -13.13
CA ARG A 361 -16.79 7.04 -14.19
C ARG A 361 -18.04 7.37 -15.01
N LYS A 362 -19.03 8.03 -14.40
CA LYS A 362 -20.31 8.37 -15.05
C LYS A 362 -20.21 9.60 -15.95
N ASN A 363 -19.29 10.50 -15.63
CA ASN A 363 -18.86 11.56 -16.51
C ASN A 363 -17.55 11.08 -17.14
N PRO A 364 -17.55 10.50 -18.37
CA PRO A 364 -16.32 10.56 -19.15
C PRO A 364 -15.89 12.03 -19.20
N VAL A 365 -14.59 12.28 -19.19
CA VAL A 365 -14.10 13.60 -19.55
C VAL A 365 -14.61 13.85 -20.96
N GLN A 366 -15.66 14.67 -21.09
CA GLN A 366 -15.91 15.37 -22.34
C GLN A 366 -14.75 16.34 -22.47
N ALA A 367 -13.65 15.82 -23.00
CA ALA A 367 -12.64 16.65 -23.59
C ALA A 367 -13.38 17.59 -24.55
N GLY A 368 -12.96 18.85 -24.56
CA GLY A 368 -13.32 19.73 -25.66
C GLY A 368 -12.95 19.07 -27.00
N PRO A 369 -13.47 19.57 -28.14
CA PRO A 369 -13.48 18.87 -29.43
C PRO A 369 -12.10 18.62 -30.10
N ASN A 370 -10.99 18.65 -29.36
CA ASN A 370 -9.63 18.47 -29.86
C ASN A 370 -9.21 16.99 -29.78
N THR A 371 -9.64 16.21 -30.78
CA THR A 371 -9.11 14.85 -31.06
C THR A 371 -7.60 14.84 -31.30
N GLU A 372 -7.02 15.98 -31.70
CA GLU A 372 -5.58 16.19 -31.92
C GLU A 372 -4.72 15.81 -30.69
N ALA A 373 -5.23 15.96 -29.46
CA ALA A 373 -4.47 15.63 -28.26
C ALA A 373 -4.24 14.12 -28.10
N ASP A 374 -5.25 13.30 -28.42
CA ASP A 374 -5.14 11.84 -28.40
C ASP A 374 -4.18 11.36 -29.50
N GLU A 375 -4.28 11.93 -30.71
CA GLU A 375 -3.36 11.62 -31.82
C GLU A 375 -1.89 11.96 -31.48
N VAL A 376 -1.64 13.09 -30.80
CA VAL A 376 -0.29 13.47 -30.33
C VAL A 376 0.20 12.52 -29.22
N VAL A 377 -0.66 12.12 -28.28
CA VAL A 377 -0.28 11.16 -27.22
C VAL A 377 0.00 9.77 -27.79
N GLU A 378 -0.79 9.30 -28.77
CA GLU A 378 -0.51 8.04 -29.47
C GLU A 378 0.80 8.14 -30.26
N TRP A 379 1.03 9.22 -31.02
CA TRP A 379 2.27 9.42 -31.76
C TRP A 379 3.51 9.47 -30.86
N LEU A 380 3.45 10.18 -29.73
CA LEU A 380 4.52 10.21 -28.73
C LEU A 380 4.83 8.81 -28.19
N HIS A 381 3.79 8.00 -27.93
CA HIS A 381 3.96 6.63 -27.47
C HIS A 381 4.52 5.69 -28.54
N GLU A 382 4.07 5.80 -29.80
CA GLU A 382 4.56 4.98 -30.91
C GLU A 382 6.03 5.24 -31.28
N ASN A 383 6.53 6.45 -30.97
CA ASN A 383 7.91 6.87 -31.25
C ASN A 383 8.83 6.82 -30.02
N ASP A 384 8.43 6.12 -28.94
CA ASP A 384 9.17 5.99 -27.67
C ASP A 384 9.62 7.36 -27.09
N MET A 385 8.78 8.39 -27.23
CA MET A 385 9.05 9.74 -26.76
C MET A 385 8.66 9.87 -25.29
N MET A 386 9.63 10.22 -24.44
CA MET A 386 9.43 10.48 -23.01
C MET A 386 9.35 11.97 -22.74
N LEU A 387 8.50 12.36 -21.78
CA LEU A 387 8.46 13.72 -21.27
C LEU A 387 9.79 14.01 -20.58
N ILE A 388 10.48 15.04 -21.05
CA ILE A 388 11.76 15.47 -20.49
C ILE A 388 11.59 16.63 -19.52
N THR A 389 10.68 17.60 -19.81
CA THR A 389 10.46 18.78 -18.96
C THR A 389 10.36 18.37 -17.48
N PRO A 390 11.20 18.92 -16.59
CA PRO A 390 11.15 18.57 -15.17
C PRO A 390 9.77 18.83 -14.58
N ARG A 391 9.33 17.96 -13.66
CA ARG A 391 8.04 18.14 -12.98
C ARG A 391 8.03 19.48 -12.24
N ASN A 392 6.90 20.17 -12.31
CA ASN A 392 6.66 21.48 -11.72
C ASN A 392 7.53 22.63 -12.30
N GLN A 393 8.26 22.41 -13.40
CA GLN A 393 8.96 23.50 -14.08
C GLN A 393 7.93 24.45 -14.70
N LYS A 394 7.96 25.71 -14.27
CA LYS A 394 7.23 26.79 -14.93
C LYS A 394 8.02 27.25 -16.15
N THR A 395 7.32 27.43 -17.25
CA THR A 395 7.86 27.95 -18.52
C THR A 395 7.06 29.17 -19.00
N TYR A 396 6.01 29.56 -18.27
CA TYR A 396 5.12 30.66 -18.58
C TYR A 396 4.90 31.54 -17.34
N ASN A 397 4.99 32.85 -17.52
CA ASN A 397 4.98 33.79 -16.39
C ASN A 397 3.61 33.93 -15.70
N ASN A 398 2.51 33.54 -16.34
CA ASN A 398 1.17 33.53 -15.71
C ASN A 398 0.74 32.12 -15.25
N ARG A 399 1.13 31.78 -14.02
CA ARG A 399 0.58 30.80 -13.03
C ARG A 399 0.01 29.41 -13.43
N THR A 400 -0.40 29.10 -14.66
CA THR A 400 -1.16 27.86 -14.97
C THR A 400 -0.64 27.02 -16.15
N ASN A 401 0.27 27.54 -16.97
CA ASN A 401 0.69 26.84 -18.21
C ASN A 401 2.12 26.28 -18.10
N ILE A 402 2.34 25.13 -18.75
CA ILE A 402 3.63 24.41 -18.81
C ILE A 402 3.86 23.96 -20.25
N ASP A 403 5.05 24.26 -20.79
CA ASP A 403 5.50 23.77 -22.09
C ASP A 403 6.14 22.39 -21.93
N LEU A 404 5.53 21.39 -22.57
CA LEU A 404 5.96 20.00 -22.48
C LEU A 404 6.93 19.66 -23.61
N VAL A 405 8.19 19.44 -23.25
CA VAL A 405 9.26 18.99 -24.16
C VAL A 405 9.37 17.47 -24.05
N TYR A 406 9.26 16.81 -25.19
CA TYR A 406 9.41 15.36 -25.32
C TYR A 406 10.65 15.01 -26.14
N GLY A 407 11.29 13.89 -25.82
CA GLY A 407 12.46 13.40 -26.54
C GLY A 407 12.56 11.89 -26.51
N SER A 408 13.30 11.32 -27.45
CA SER A 408 13.53 9.87 -27.49
C SER A 408 14.34 9.41 -26.28
N VAL A 409 14.25 8.12 -25.96
CA VAL A 409 15.05 7.49 -24.91
C VAL A 409 16.57 7.67 -25.15
N ASP A 410 17.05 7.71 -26.40
CA ASP A 410 18.47 8.02 -26.70
C ASP A 410 18.84 9.45 -26.28
N LEU A 411 17.98 10.43 -26.61
CA LEU A 411 18.20 11.82 -26.25
C LEU A 411 18.17 12.00 -24.72
N LEU A 412 17.25 11.33 -24.02
CA LEU A 412 17.12 11.37 -22.56
C LEU A 412 18.43 11.03 -21.82
N HIS A 413 19.21 10.07 -22.33
CA HIS A 413 20.50 9.66 -21.75
C HIS A 413 21.67 10.58 -22.11
N ARG A 414 21.45 11.51 -23.05
CA ARG A 414 22.45 12.42 -23.61
C ARG A 414 22.19 13.88 -23.20
N ILE A 415 21.17 14.16 -22.41
CA ILE A 415 20.82 15.53 -22.01
C ILE A 415 20.96 15.79 -20.51
N SER A 416 21.22 17.04 -20.18
CA SER A 416 20.95 17.61 -18.86
C SER A 416 19.97 18.75 -19.01
N PHE A 417 19.02 18.85 -18.08
CA PHE A 417 18.36 20.12 -17.85
C PHE A 417 19.38 21.09 -17.26
N SER A 418 19.52 22.27 -17.85
CA SER A 418 20.55 23.25 -17.51
C SER A 418 19.96 24.47 -16.78
N GLY A 419 18.71 24.81 -17.08
CA GLY A 419 17.96 25.83 -16.37
C GLY A 419 16.75 26.35 -17.15
N VAL A 420 16.16 27.42 -16.61
CA VAL A 420 15.20 28.26 -17.32
C VAL A 420 15.67 29.70 -17.21
N ASP A 421 15.85 30.38 -18.35
CA ASP A 421 16.08 31.82 -18.38
C ASP A 421 14.75 32.56 -18.48
N GLU A 422 14.48 33.35 -17.43
CA GLU A 422 13.30 34.20 -17.30
C GLU A 422 13.52 35.61 -17.88
N ASN A 423 14.76 35.98 -18.28
CA ASN A 423 15.10 37.30 -18.84
C ASN A 423 14.78 37.43 -20.34
N THR A 424 13.66 36.84 -20.76
CA THR A 424 13.20 36.93 -22.15
C THR A 424 12.34 38.18 -22.36
N LEU A 425 12.30 38.70 -23.59
CA LEU A 425 11.29 39.69 -24.01
C LEU A 425 9.97 38.99 -24.43
N SER A 426 9.77 37.76 -23.98
CA SER A 426 8.66 36.87 -24.33
C SER A 426 7.80 36.60 -23.10
N ASP A 427 6.56 36.16 -23.28
CA ASP A 427 5.71 35.69 -22.19
C ASP A 427 6.04 34.26 -21.76
N HIS A 428 6.80 33.52 -22.60
CA HIS A 428 7.44 32.24 -22.27
C HIS A 428 8.92 32.40 -21.91
N SER A 429 9.37 31.63 -20.92
CA SER A 429 10.76 31.50 -20.49
C SER A 429 11.53 30.53 -21.41
N ILE A 430 12.83 30.76 -21.62
CA ILE A 430 13.67 29.83 -22.40
C ILE A 430 14.05 28.65 -21.51
N VAL A 431 13.86 27.42 -22.01
CA VAL A 431 14.27 26.19 -21.31
C VAL A 431 15.58 25.68 -21.91
N GLU A 432 16.65 25.66 -21.11
CA GLU A 432 17.99 25.30 -21.57
C GLU A 432 18.36 23.84 -21.29
N TRP A 433 19.01 23.22 -22.28
CA TRP A 433 19.40 21.80 -22.27
C TRP A 433 20.82 21.61 -22.80
N ASP A 434 21.72 21.07 -21.97
CA ASP A 434 23.03 20.59 -22.40
C ASP A 434 22.90 19.23 -23.09
N ILE A 435 23.42 19.10 -24.33
CA ILE A 435 23.39 17.84 -25.09
C ILE A 435 24.81 17.27 -25.26
N TYR A 436 25.09 16.15 -24.60
CA TYR A 436 26.34 15.41 -24.66
C TYR A 436 26.42 14.57 -25.95
N MET A 437 27.10 15.11 -26.96
CA MET A 437 27.19 14.49 -28.28
C MET A 437 27.94 13.16 -28.31
N SER A 438 28.92 12.95 -27.41
CA SER A 438 29.93 11.89 -27.53
C SER A 438 29.78 10.69 -26.59
N GLN A 439 28.95 10.72 -25.54
CA GLN A 439 28.76 9.60 -24.60
C GLN A 439 27.44 9.69 -23.82
N SER A 440 26.92 8.54 -23.39
CA SER A 440 25.84 8.43 -22.39
C SER A 440 26.33 8.93 -21.03
N LYS A 441 25.49 9.64 -20.28
CA LYS A 441 25.83 10.29 -18.99
C LYS A 441 26.42 9.34 -17.93
N ASN A 442 26.12 8.03 -18.03
CA ASN A 442 26.49 7.02 -17.04
C ASN A 442 27.39 5.88 -17.58
N GLY A 443 27.87 5.93 -18.83
CA GLY A 443 28.77 4.91 -19.38
C GLY A 443 28.19 3.50 -19.61
N ASP A 444 27.00 3.19 -19.08
CA ASP A 444 26.32 1.91 -19.23
C ASP A 444 25.64 1.73 -20.60
N GLU A 445 25.57 0.47 -21.06
CA GLU A 445 24.96 0.07 -22.34
C GLU A 445 23.46 0.39 -22.41
N VAL A 446 23.00 0.74 -23.62
CA VAL A 446 21.59 1.11 -23.89
C VAL A 446 20.65 -0.06 -23.60
N PHE A 447 19.85 0.05 -22.54
CA PHE A 447 18.79 -0.90 -22.21
C PHE A 447 17.67 -0.87 -23.25
N THR A 448 17.80 -1.69 -24.28
CA THR A 448 16.70 -1.98 -25.22
C THR A 448 15.70 -2.95 -24.58
N SER A 449 14.41 -2.81 -24.89
CA SER A 449 13.38 -3.71 -24.38
C SER A 449 13.59 -5.13 -24.94
N VAL A 450 13.89 -6.10 -24.08
CA VAL A 450 14.16 -7.48 -24.51
C VAL A 450 12.91 -8.08 -25.15
N LYS A 451 12.95 -8.21 -26.48
CA LYS A 451 11.82 -8.69 -27.27
C LYS A 451 11.44 -10.12 -26.89
N ARG A 452 10.19 -10.33 -26.49
CA ARG A 452 9.71 -11.63 -26.01
C ARG A 452 9.52 -12.62 -27.16
N LEU A 453 10.34 -13.66 -27.26
CA LEU A 453 10.24 -14.68 -28.32
C LEU A 453 9.29 -15.84 -27.99
N ASN A 454 8.67 -16.46 -29.00
CA ASN A 454 7.75 -17.59 -28.85
C ASN A 454 8.49 -18.94 -28.75
N ILE A 455 9.19 -19.13 -27.64
CA ILE A 455 9.98 -20.34 -27.32
C ILE A 455 9.10 -21.60 -27.20
N LYS A 456 7.78 -21.45 -27.03
CA LYS A 456 6.85 -22.58 -26.92
C LYS A 456 6.63 -23.26 -28.27
N ASN A 457 6.50 -22.47 -29.34
CA ASN A 457 6.26 -22.92 -30.72
C ASN A 457 7.47 -22.64 -31.63
N ALA A 458 8.68 -22.57 -31.07
CA ALA A 458 9.91 -22.35 -31.84
C ALA A 458 10.23 -23.55 -32.75
N ASP A 459 10.77 -23.26 -33.92
CA ASP A 459 11.28 -24.25 -34.87
C ASP A 459 12.69 -24.68 -34.45
N TRP A 460 12.76 -25.80 -33.74
CA TRP A 460 14.01 -26.29 -33.14
C TRP A 460 14.98 -26.90 -34.16
N GLU A 461 14.47 -27.43 -35.28
CA GLU A 461 15.33 -27.89 -36.38
C GLU A 461 15.99 -26.71 -37.10
N LYS A 462 15.24 -25.62 -37.31
CA LYS A 462 15.80 -24.37 -37.84
C LYS A 462 16.78 -23.73 -36.84
N PHE A 463 16.44 -23.73 -35.55
CA PHE A 463 17.35 -23.25 -34.51
C PHE A 463 18.69 -24.00 -34.51
N ASP A 464 18.68 -25.33 -34.55
CA ASP A 464 19.91 -26.15 -34.59
C ASP A 464 20.78 -25.89 -35.84
N LYS A 465 20.16 -25.74 -37.01
CA LYS A 465 20.84 -25.39 -38.27
C LYS A 465 21.46 -23.99 -38.21
N GLU A 466 20.72 -22.99 -37.71
CA GLU A 466 21.21 -21.61 -37.58
C GLU A 466 22.28 -21.48 -36.49
N LEU A 467 22.19 -22.26 -35.41
CA LEU A 467 23.22 -22.34 -34.37
C LEU A 467 24.53 -22.91 -34.95
N SER A 468 24.44 -24.02 -35.68
CA SER A 468 25.58 -24.63 -36.38
C SER A 468 26.20 -23.70 -37.43
N SER A 469 25.39 -22.88 -38.10
CA SER A 469 25.88 -21.83 -39.00
C SER A 469 26.59 -20.72 -38.23
N ALA A 470 25.97 -20.20 -37.17
CA ALA A 470 26.52 -19.11 -36.36
C ALA A 470 27.86 -19.50 -35.71
N ILE A 471 28.00 -20.74 -35.23
CA ILE A 471 29.28 -21.26 -34.68
C ILE A 471 30.42 -21.19 -35.71
N LYS A 472 30.12 -21.40 -37.00
CA LYS A 472 31.09 -21.29 -38.10
C LYS A 472 31.33 -19.83 -38.48
N ASP A 473 30.26 -19.04 -38.60
CA ASP A 473 30.30 -17.62 -38.97
C ASP A 473 31.12 -16.77 -37.98
N PHE A 474 30.99 -17.05 -36.68
CA PHE A 474 31.74 -16.37 -35.61
C PHE A 474 33.14 -16.97 -35.36
N ASN A 475 33.54 -18.00 -36.11
CA ASN A 475 34.79 -18.74 -35.93
C ASN A 475 35.11 -19.04 -34.45
N VAL A 476 34.10 -19.54 -33.73
CA VAL A 476 34.22 -19.80 -32.28
C VAL A 476 35.45 -20.69 -32.03
N HIS A 477 36.17 -20.50 -30.93
CA HIS A 477 37.36 -21.31 -30.65
C HIS A 477 36.98 -22.69 -30.10
N ASN A 478 37.62 -23.76 -30.60
CA ASN A 478 37.47 -25.13 -30.09
C ASN A 478 38.75 -25.65 -29.40
N LYS A 479 39.69 -24.75 -29.13
CA LYS A 479 40.94 -25.01 -28.41
C LYS A 479 40.73 -24.82 -26.91
N THR A 480 41.60 -25.39 -26.10
CA THR A 480 41.66 -25.12 -24.65
C THR A 480 41.92 -23.63 -24.41
N LEU A 481 41.09 -23.00 -23.59
CA LEU A 481 41.24 -21.61 -23.17
C LEU A 481 42.36 -21.53 -22.13
N LYS A 482 43.21 -20.49 -22.21
CA LYS A 482 44.44 -20.36 -21.40
C LYS A 482 44.51 -19.09 -20.54
N SER A 483 43.59 -18.15 -20.72
CA SER A 483 43.51 -16.91 -19.92
C SER A 483 42.06 -16.53 -19.64
N THR A 484 41.87 -15.63 -18.68
CA THR A 484 40.55 -15.08 -18.31
C THR A 484 39.89 -14.30 -19.44
N ASP A 485 40.68 -13.62 -20.28
CA ASP A 485 40.14 -12.85 -21.42
C ASP A 485 39.64 -13.78 -22.52
N GLN A 486 40.33 -14.90 -22.77
CA GLN A 486 39.84 -15.95 -23.66
C GLN A 486 38.55 -16.61 -23.13
N ILE A 487 38.33 -16.62 -21.81
CA ILE A 487 37.08 -17.08 -21.18
C ILE A 487 35.97 -16.05 -21.39
N ASP A 488 36.24 -14.75 -21.18
CA ASP A 488 35.28 -13.67 -21.41
C ASP A 488 34.85 -13.57 -22.89
N ASP A 489 35.82 -13.58 -23.81
CA ASP A 489 35.56 -13.54 -25.26
C ASP A 489 34.73 -14.74 -25.72
N GLN A 490 35.11 -15.96 -25.31
CA GLN A 490 34.38 -17.17 -25.67
C GLN A 490 32.97 -17.17 -25.07
N ALA A 491 32.78 -16.67 -23.85
CA ALA A 491 31.46 -16.54 -23.23
C ALA A 491 30.57 -15.54 -24.00
N LYS A 492 31.11 -14.36 -24.35
CA LYS A 492 30.42 -13.33 -25.13
C LYS A 492 30.05 -13.83 -26.54
N VAL A 493 30.98 -14.49 -27.23
CA VAL A 493 30.75 -15.04 -28.57
C VAL A 493 29.71 -16.17 -28.55
N LEU A 494 29.73 -17.08 -27.57
CA LEU A 494 28.72 -18.13 -27.45
C LEU A 494 27.32 -17.56 -27.14
N GLU A 495 27.22 -16.48 -26.37
CA GLU A 495 25.95 -15.77 -26.13
C GLU A 495 25.38 -15.18 -27.43
N GLU A 496 26.19 -14.48 -28.22
CA GLU A 496 25.78 -13.90 -29.51
C GLU A 496 25.42 -14.95 -30.58
N VAL A 497 26.14 -16.06 -30.61
CA VAL A 497 25.81 -17.22 -31.45
C VAL A 497 24.41 -17.78 -31.15
N VAL A 498 24.05 -17.89 -29.86
CA VAL A 498 22.71 -18.34 -29.45
C VAL A 498 21.65 -17.28 -29.74
N LYS A 499 21.91 -15.99 -29.47
CA LYS A 499 21.00 -14.88 -29.81
C LYS A 499 20.71 -14.82 -31.31
N ARG A 500 21.72 -14.95 -32.17
CA ARG A 500 21.56 -14.99 -33.64
C ARG A 500 20.70 -16.18 -34.08
N ALA A 501 20.92 -17.36 -33.50
CA ALA A 501 20.11 -18.54 -33.78
C ALA A 501 18.65 -18.33 -33.34
N MET A 502 18.42 -17.75 -32.16
CA MET A 502 17.08 -17.38 -31.67
C MET A 502 16.38 -16.40 -32.60
N ALA A 503 17.02 -15.27 -32.95
CA ALA A 503 16.44 -14.21 -33.77
C ALA A 503 16.00 -14.69 -35.16
N LYS A 504 16.74 -15.64 -35.77
CA LYS A 504 16.39 -16.22 -37.08
C LYS A 504 15.34 -17.34 -37.02
N SER A 505 15.22 -18.05 -35.89
CA SER A 505 14.36 -19.25 -35.77
C SER A 505 13.06 -19.03 -35.01
N MET A 506 12.97 -17.98 -34.20
CA MET A 506 11.85 -17.76 -33.28
C MET A 506 11.08 -16.49 -33.66
N LYS A 507 9.75 -16.56 -33.64
CA LYS A 507 8.88 -15.40 -33.87
C LYS A 507 8.72 -14.58 -32.59
N GLU A 508 8.74 -13.25 -32.72
CA GLU A 508 8.38 -12.32 -31.64
C GLU A 508 6.91 -12.52 -31.21
N VAL A 509 6.66 -12.45 -29.90
CA VAL A 509 5.33 -12.43 -29.29
C VAL A 509 4.91 -10.98 -29.17
N LYS A 510 4.02 -10.52 -30.07
CA LYS A 510 3.36 -9.22 -29.89
C LYS A 510 2.64 -9.20 -28.53
N VAL A 511 2.98 -8.25 -27.67
CA VAL A 511 2.32 -8.04 -26.38
C VAL A 511 0.96 -7.41 -26.67
N MET A 512 -0.08 -8.24 -26.80
CA MET A 512 -1.45 -7.71 -26.77
C MET A 512 -1.66 -7.08 -25.39
N LYS A 513 -2.06 -5.79 -25.36
CA LYS A 513 -2.53 -5.14 -24.13
C LYS A 513 -3.53 -6.09 -23.45
N LYS A 514 -3.41 -6.27 -22.13
CA LYS A 514 -4.46 -6.89 -21.34
C LYS A 514 -5.65 -5.94 -21.36
N VAL A 515 -6.49 -6.07 -22.38
CA VAL A 515 -7.84 -5.51 -22.34
C VAL A 515 -8.46 -6.10 -21.09
N GLN A 516 -8.79 -5.24 -20.12
CA GLN A 516 -9.57 -5.62 -18.96
C GLN A 516 -10.99 -5.84 -19.46
N THR A 517 -11.21 -7.00 -20.08
CA THR A 517 -12.43 -7.27 -20.83
C THR A 517 -13.62 -7.18 -19.89
N LEU A 518 -14.56 -6.31 -20.28
CA LEU A 518 -15.97 -6.41 -19.90
C LEU A 518 -16.47 -7.78 -20.38
N LEU A 519 -16.17 -8.80 -19.59
CA LEU A 519 -16.63 -10.17 -19.81
C LEU A 519 -18.14 -10.17 -19.59
N GLU A 520 -18.88 -10.28 -20.69
CA GLU A 520 -20.31 -10.55 -20.66
C GLU A 520 -20.61 -11.67 -19.66
N SER A 521 -21.70 -11.54 -18.89
CA SER A 521 -22.05 -12.46 -17.79
C SER A 521 -22.00 -13.93 -18.21
N ARG A 522 -22.36 -14.21 -19.48
CA ARG A 522 -22.35 -15.54 -20.12
C ARG A 522 -20.96 -16.17 -20.27
N ILE A 523 -19.89 -15.37 -20.32
CA ILE A 523 -18.49 -15.86 -20.38
C ILE A 523 -17.92 -16.02 -18.98
N LYS A 524 -18.28 -15.12 -18.05
CA LYS A 524 -17.91 -15.21 -16.63
C LYS A 524 -18.43 -16.51 -15.99
N GLU A 525 -19.68 -16.87 -16.24
CA GLU A 525 -20.28 -18.13 -15.77
C GLU A 525 -19.53 -19.37 -16.29
N LYS A 526 -19.09 -19.36 -17.56
CA LYS A 526 -18.27 -20.43 -18.16
C LYS A 526 -16.88 -20.52 -17.53
N LEU A 527 -16.28 -19.39 -17.15
CA LEU A 527 -15.00 -19.35 -16.42
C LEU A 527 -15.14 -19.94 -15.03
N GLU A 528 -16.19 -19.56 -14.29
CA GLU A 528 -16.46 -20.06 -12.93
C GLU A 528 -16.68 -21.59 -12.94
N LYS A 529 -17.49 -22.10 -13.87
CA LYS A 529 -17.67 -23.56 -14.08
C LYS A 529 -16.35 -24.28 -14.42
N ALA A 530 -15.47 -23.68 -15.21
CA ALA A 530 -14.15 -24.24 -15.54
C ALA A 530 -13.14 -24.19 -14.38
N LEU A 531 -13.27 -23.21 -13.48
CA LEU A 531 -12.46 -23.12 -12.26
C LEU A 531 -12.94 -24.12 -11.20
N GLU A 532 -14.25 -24.31 -11.04
CA GLU A 532 -14.80 -25.23 -10.05
C GLU A 532 -14.52 -26.69 -10.40
N ALA A 533 -14.76 -27.11 -11.65
CA ALA A 533 -14.36 -28.45 -12.12
C ALA A 533 -12.85 -28.73 -11.91
N LYS A 534 -12.00 -27.70 -12.02
CA LYS A 534 -10.57 -27.80 -11.74
C LYS A 534 -10.24 -27.89 -10.24
N ARG A 535 -11.07 -27.35 -9.34
CA ARG A 535 -10.97 -27.53 -7.89
C ARG A 535 -11.36 -28.96 -7.50
N GLU A 536 -12.51 -29.45 -7.97
CA GLU A 536 -12.95 -30.84 -7.74
C GLU A 536 -11.89 -31.87 -8.18
N ALA A 537 -11.31 -31.69 -9.38
CA ALA A 537 -10.26 -32.56 -9.91
C ALA A 537 -8.94 -32.54 -9.11
N ARG A 538 -8.75 -31.56 -8.21
CA ARG A 538 -7.60 -31.44 -7.30
C ARG A 538 -7.86 -31.98 -5.90
N GLN A 539 -9.12 -32.17 -5.51
CA GLN A 539 -9.48 -32.77 -4.22
C GLN A 539 -9.11 -34.27 -4.17
N ARG A 540 -9.05 -34.82 -2.96
CA ARG A 540 -8.65 -36.21 -2.72
C ARG A 540 -9.82 -37.15 -3.09
N GLN A 541 -9.78 -37.71 -4.30
CA GLN A 541 -10.85 -38.56 -4.83
C GLN A 541 -10.77 -40.00 -4.29
N PRO A 542 -11.91 -40.63 -3.94
CA PRO A 542 -11.94 -41.97 -3.34
C PRO A 542 -11.53 -43.11 -4.28
N SER A 543 -11.56 -42.91 -5.60
CA SER A 543 -11.10 -43.92 -6.57
C SER A 543 -10.30 -43.32 -7.72
N LEU A 544 -9.39 -44.13 -8.28
CA LEU A 544 -8.52 -43.73 -9.38
C LEU A 544 -9.30 -43.54 -10.69
N ALA A 545 -10.42 -44.26 -10.85
CA ALA A 545 -11.38 -44.07 -11.94
C ALA A 545 -12.10 -42.72 -11.84
N LEU A 546 -12.65 -42.39 -10.65
CA LEU A 546 -13.31 -41.11 -10.41
C LEU A 546 -12.34 -39.93 -10.55
N LYS A 547 -11.08 -40.10 -10.12
CA LYS A 547 -10.01 -39.11 -10.35
C LYS A 547 -9.76 -38.86 -11.84
N ARG A 548 -9.72 -39.91 -12.67
CA ARG A 548 -9.58 -39.77 -14.13
C ARG A 548 -10.80 -39.07 -14.75
N GLN A 549 -12.01 -39.46 -14.35
CA GLN A 549 -13.25 -38.81 -14.79
C GLN A 549 -13.26 -37.31 -14.48
N LYS A 550 -12.98 -36.92 -13.22
CA LYS A 550 -12.96 -35.51 -12.80
C LYS A 550 -11.90 -34.68 -13.53
N ILE A 551 -10.76 -35.27 -13.86
CA ILE A 551 -9.72 -34.62 -14.68
C ILE A 551 -10.22 -34.37 -16.13
N GLU A 552 -10.96 -35.30 -16.74
CA GLU A 552 -11.55 -35.09 -18.07
C GLU A 552 -12.73 -34.10 -18.05
N GLU A 553 -13.56 -34.11 -17.00
CA GLU A 553 -14.59 -33.08 -16.79
C GLU A 553 -13.97 -31.67 -16.71
N ALA A 554 -12.87 -31.51 -15.95
CA ALA A 554 -12.14 -30.25 -15.88
C ALA A 554 -11.51 -29.82 -17.22
N LYS A 555 -10.94 -30.76 -17.99
CA LYS A 555 -10.43 -30.49 -19.35
C LYS A 555 -11.56 -30.07 -20.30
N LYS A 556 -12.71 -30.75 -20.26
CA LYS A 556 -13.89 -30.46 -21.10
C LYS A 556 -14.46 -29.07 -20.78
N ALA A 557 -14.68 -28.76 -19.50
CA ALA A 557 -15.14 -27.45 -19.05
C ALA A 557 -14.17 -26.33 -19.48
N ARG A 558 -12.86 -26.57 -19.34
CA ARG A 558 -11.84 -25.62 -19.80
C ARG A 558 -11.86 -25.42 -21.32
N LYS A 559 -12.00 -26.49 -22.11
CA LYS A 559 -12.10 -26.42 -23.58
C LYS A 559 -13.32 -25.63 -24.04
N ILE A 560 -14.46 -25.75 -23.33
CA ILE A 560 -15.68 -24.97 -23.58
C ILE A 560 -15.45 -23.48 -23.29
N PHE A 561 -14.84 -23.14 -22.14
CA PHE A 561 -14.48 -21.75 -21.83
C PHE A 561 -13.53 -21.16 -22.89
N ASP A 562 -12.43 -21.84 -23.19
CA ASP A 562 -11.44 -21.35 -24.17
C ASP A 562 -12.05 -21.24 -25.59
N HIS A 563 -13.07 -22.05 -25.93
CA HIS A 563 -13.81 -21.94 -27.19
C HIS A 563 -14.72 -20.73 -27.21
N SER A 564 -15.59 -20.53 -26.22
CA SER A 564 -16.48 -19.38 -26.19
C SER A 564 -15.80 -18.05 -25.93
N LEU A 565 -14.61 -18.05 -25.34
CA LEU A 565 -13.75 -16.87 -25.32
C LEU A 565 -13.28 -16.51 -26.74
N ARG A 566 -12.87 -17.50 -27.55
CA ARG A 566 -12.53 -17.27 -28.96
C ARG A 566 -13.73 -16.85 -29.80
N GLU A 567 -14.90 -17.45 -29.60
CA GLU A 567 -16.15 -17.03 -30.28
C GLU A 567 -16.47 -15.58 -29.98
N ALA A 568 -16.50 -15.18 -28.69
CA ALA A 568 -16.78 -13.81 -28.29
C ALA A 568 -15.71 -12.81 -28.77
N SER A 569 -14.42 -13.18 -28.75
CA SER A 569 -13.37 -12.35 -29.35
C SER A 569 -13.54 -12.21 -30.87
N THR A 570 -13.94 -13.26 -31.58
CA THR A 570 -14.23 -13.20 -33.03
C THR A 570 -15.49 -12.38 -33.31
N GLU A 571 -16.54 -12.50 -32.49
CA GLU A 571 -17.78 -11.73 -32.62
C GLU A 571 -17.54 -10.24 -32.36
N GLN A 572 -16.80 -9.91 -31.30
CA GLN A 572 -16.37 -8.54 -30.99
C GLN A 572 -15.45 -7.97 -32.08
N TRP A 573 -14.54 -8.79 -32.63
CA TRP A 573 -13.64 -8.37 -33.72
C TRP A 573 -14.38 -8.20 -35.05
N ASN A 574 -15.34 -9.05 -35.37
CA ASN A 574 -16.20 -8.88 -36.54
C ASN A 574 -17.11 -7.65 -36.39
N LYS A 575 -17.58 -7.34 -35.18
CA LYS A 575 -18.36 -6.13 -34.88
C LYS A 575 -17.53 -4.85 -35.01
N TYR A 576 -16.25 -4.90 -34.61
CA TYR A 576 -15.27 -3.85 -34.87
C TYR A 576 -14.95 -3.68 -36.36
N LEU A 577 -14.72 -4.79 -37.08
CA LEU A 577 -14.46 -4.77 -38.53
C LEU A 577 -15.67 -4.30 -39.35
N SER A 578 -16.90 -4.54 -38.89
CA SER A 578 -18.13 -4.02 -39.53
C SER A 578 -18.50 -2.59 -39.11
N SER A 579 -17.81 -2.01 -38.12
CA SER A 579 -17.84 -0.55 -37.88
C SER A 579 -16.79 0.24 -38.69
N LEU A 580 -15.98 -0.44 -39.50
CA LEU A 580 -14.94 0.16 -40.35
C LEU A 580 -15.34 0.09 -41.83
N GLU A 581 -16.27 0.95 -42.26
CA GLU A 581 -16.52 1.15 -43.68
C GLU A 581 -15.36 1.94 -44.32
N GLY A 582 -14.48 1.20 -45.02
CA GLY A 582 -13.62 1.75 -46.06
C GLY A 582 -12.26 2.31 -45.63
N ASN A 583 -11.27 1.43 -45.41
CA ASN A 583 -10.04 1.41 -46.23
C ASN A 583 -9.14 0.19 -45.95
N ASP A 584 -8.33 -0.17 -46.95
CA ASP A 584 -7.72 -1.50 -47.12
C ASP A 584 -6.35 -1.67 -46.43
N ILE A 585 -6.25 -2.63 -45.51
CA ILE A 585 -5.08 -2.88 -44.66
C ILE A 585 -3.88 -3.53 -45.39
N TRP A 586 -4.01 -3.90 -46.66
CA TRP A 586 -3.04 -4.72 -47.38
C TRP A 586 -1.98 -3.97 -48.21
N LYS A 587 -1.86 -2.64 -48.08
CA LYS A 587 -1.05 -1.81 -49.01
C LYS A 587 0.28 -1.25 -48.49
N ILE A 588 0.75 -1.59 -47.29
CA ILE A 588 2.07 -1.14 -46.78
C ILE A 588 2.99 -2.33 -46.43
N LEU A 589 3.74 -2.75 -47.48
CA LEU A 589 5.10 -3.34 -47.57
C LEU A 589 5.88 -3.68 -46.27
N LYS A 590 6.76 -4.69 -46.17
CA LYS A 590 7.44 -5.62 -47.11
C LYS A 590 8.42 -5.02 -48.15
N HIS A 591 9.60 -4.54 -47.69
CA HIS A 591 10.89 -4.63 -48.41
C HIS A 591 12.11 -4.59 -47.44
N GLU A 592 13.36 -4.48 -47.95
CA GLU A 592 14.41 -5.48 -47.63
C GLU A 592 15.89 -5.06 -47.90
N ILE A 593 16.84 -5.84 -47.33
CA ILE A 593 18.28 -6.05 -47.73
C ILE A 593 19.39 -4.97 -47.44
N TRP A 594 20.19 -5.24 -46.37
CA TRP A 594 21.69 -5.31 -46.23
C TRP A 594 22.70 -4.12 -46.43
N LYS A 595 23.54 -3.82 -45.41
CA LYS A 595 24.94 -4.33 -45.13
C LYS A 595 26.00 -3.32 -44.57
N ALA A 596 26.69 -3.73 -43.48
CA ALA A 596 28.12 -3.56 -43.07
C ALA A 596 28.83 -2.17 -42.94
N LEU A 597 29.49 -1.95 -41.78
CA LEU A 597 30.97 -1.89 -41.59
C LEU A 597 31.39 -1.65 -40.12
N LEU A 598 32.59 -2.10 -39.73
CA LEU A 598 33.31 -1.83 -38.45
C LEU A 598 34.50 -0.89 -38.72
N PRO A 599 35.06 -0.20 -37.70
CA PRO A 599 36.32 -0.67 -37.09
C PRO A 599 36.45 -0.47 -35.55
N GLU A 600 37.60 -0.90 -35.02
CA GLU A 600 37.98 -1.11 -33.61
C GLU A 600 38.40 0.17 -32.84
N ILE A 601 38.37 0.12 -31.49
CA ILE A 601 39.40 0.70 -30.61
C ILE A 601 39.65 -0.26 -29.42
N ASP A 602 40.93 -0.51 -29.15
CA ASP A 602 41.49 -1.20 -27.96
C ASP A 602 41.81 -0.17 -26.86
N HIS A 603 41.71 -0.59 -25.59
CA HIS A 603 42.73 -0.30 -24.55
C HIS A 603 42.54 -1.22 -23.35
N GLY A 604 43.54 -2.07 -23.08
CA GLY A 604 43.53 -3.02 -21.97
C GLY A 604 43.88 -2.43 -20.60
N LEU A 605 43.97 -3.32 -19.60
CA LEU A 605 44.91 -3.23 -18.47
C LEU A 605 45.03 -4.61 -17.83
N ASP A 606 46.23 -5.19 -17.89
CA ASP A 606 46.52 -6.53 -17.36
C ASP A 606 46.44 -6.60 -15.84
N ARG A 607 46.09 -7.79 -15.33
CA ARG A 607 46.67 -8.32 -14.10
C ARG A 607 47.02 -9.79 -14.30
N GLU A 608 48.30 -10.07 -14.41
CA GLU A 608 48.82 -11.42 -14.32
C GLU A 608 48.52 -11.99 -12.92
N PHE A 609 47.98 -13.20 -12.88
CA PHE A 609 48.06 -14.08 -11.72
C PHE A 609 48.75 -15.36 -12.16
N GLU A 610 50.01 -15.53 -11.75
CA GLU A 610 50.61 -16.86 -11.74
C GLU A 610 49.87 -17.72 -10.72
N ILE A 611 49.24 -18.80 -11.18
CA ILE A 611 48.84 -19.92 -10.33
C ILE A 611 49.42 -21.19 -10.94
N ASP A 612 50.65 -21.48 -10.53
CA ASP A 612 51.23 -22.80 -10.62
C ASP A 612 50.66 -23.67 -9.49
N ASP A 613 49.61 -24.43 -9.78
CA ASP A 613 49.23 -25.68 -9.10
C ASP A 613 48.08 -26.37 -9.87
N ASP A 614 48.38 -27.42 -10.62
CA ASP A 614 47.42 -28.13 -11.49
C ASP A 614 46.46 -29.08 -10.73
N SER A 615 46.34 -28.92 -9.39
CA SER A 615 45.67 -29.87 -8.49
C SER A 615 44.46 -29.34 -7.71
N ARG A 616 44.10 -28.05 -7.85
CA ARG A 616 43.20 -27.38 -6.89
C ARG A 616 41.68 -27.57 -7.08
N TRP A 617 41.25 -28.03 -8.26
CA TRP A 617 39.82 -28.28 -8.57
C TRP A 617 39.66 -29.59 -9.37
N PRO A 618 38.55 -30.34 -9.19
CA PRO A 618 38.30 -31.56 -9.95
C PRO A 618 38.16 -31.32 -11.46
N LYS A 619 38.24 -32.39 -12.24
CA LYS A 619 37.90 -32.34 -13.66
C LYS A 619 36.39 -32.47 -13.81
N LEU A 620 35.74 -31.36 -14.10
CA LEU A 620 34.34 -31.32 -14.56
C LEU A 620 34.08 -32.38 -15.62
N GLU A 621 33.12 -33.26 -15.37
CA GLU A 621 32.66 -34.30 -16.31
C GLU A 621 31.38 -33.88 -17.05
N PHE A 622 31.13 -34.49 -18.21
CA PHE A 622 29.95 -34.16 -19.02
C PHE A 622 28.62 -34.40 -18.28
N ASP A 623 28.57 -35.47 -17.47
CA ASP A 623 27.38 -35.86 -16.71
C ASP A 623 26.99 -34.81 -15.65
N GLU A 624 27.94 -34.04 -15.13
CA GLU A 624 27.71 -32.98 -14.15
C GLU A 624 27.05 -31.76 -14.81
N VAL A 625 27.49 -31.42 -16.03
CA VAL A 625 26.87 -30.37 -16.85
C VAL A 625 25.48 -30.81 -17.31
N ASP A 626 25.31 -32.07 -17.73
CA ASP A 626 24.01 -32.65 -18.08
C ASP A 626 23.05 -32.65 -16.86
N SER A 627 23.54 -32.94 -15.66
CA SER A 627 22.78 -32.82 -14.39
C SER A 627 22.39 -31.37 -14.07
N ALA A 628 23.34 -30.44 -14.09
CA ALA A 628 23.10 -29.01 -13.81
C ALA A 628 22.11 -28.38 -14.80
N LEU A 629 22.17 -28.79 -16.08
CA LEU A 629 21.20 -28.42 -17.10
C LEU A 629 19.84 -29.07 -16.81
N ALA A 630 19.76 -30.39 -16.56
CA ALA A 630 18.50 -31.08 -16.26
C ALA A 630 17.71 -30.36 -15.14
N ASP A 631 18.38 -30.05 -14.04
CA ASP A 631 17.87 -29.33 -12.86
C ASP A 631 17.44 -27.87 -13.14
N THR A 632 17.67 -27.33 -14.33
CA THR A 632 17.38 -25.93 -14.68
C THR A 632 15.99 -25.78 -15.31
N PRO A 633 15.05 -25.03 -14.72
CA PRO A 633 13.67 -24.96 -15.22
C PRO A 633 13.58 -24.34 -16.63
N ASN A 634 12.79 -24.97 -17.48
CA ASN A 634 12.66 -24.63 -18.90
C ASN A 634 12.12 -23.21 -19.15
N ASP A 635 11.25 -22.74 -18.26
CA ASP A 635 10.53 -21.47 -18.29
C ASP A 635 11.05 -20.44 -17.26
N LYS A 636 12.22 -20.69 -16.65
CA LYS A 636 12.90 -19.70 -15.79
C LYS A 636 13.19 -18.44 -16.60
N ALA A 637 12.88 -17.28 -16.03
CA ALA A 637 13.15 -16.00 -16.65
C ALA A 637 14.66 -15.84 -16.97
N PRO A 638 15.01 -15.42 -18.19
CA PRO A 638 16.39 -15.20 -18.62
C PRO A 638 16.90 -13.86 -18.08
N GLY A 639 18.15 -13.52 -18.39
CA GLY A 639 18.65 -12.16 -18.20
C GLY A 639 18.27 -11.24 -19.37
N ASP A 640 19.04 -10.16 -19.49
CA ASP A 640 19.20 -9.33 -20.70
C ASP A 640 19.51 -10.17 -21.96
N ASP A 641 20.19 -11.31 -21.79
CA ASP A 641 20.51 -12.26 -22.86
C ASP A 641 19.29 -12.87 -23.57
N GLY A 642 18.12 -12.91 -22.92
CA GLY A 642 16.92 -13.60 -23.41
C GLY A 642 17.02 -15.14 -23.43
N ILE A 643 18.14 -15.73 -23.03
CA ILE A 643 18.42 -17.17 -23.16
C ILE A 643 17.75 -17.94 -22.00
N THR A 644 16.56 -18.49 -22.25
CA THR A 644 15.86 -19.32 -21.25
C THR A 644 16.51 -20.70 -21.05
N GLY A 645 16.18 -21.35 -19.93
CA GLY A 645 16.61 -22.74 -19.66
C GLY A 645 16.21 -23.73 -20.76
N LYS A 646 15.07 -23.55 -21.43
CA LYS A 646 14.71 -24.37 -22.59
C LYS A 646 15.63 -24.12 -23.78
N VAL A 647 15.99 -22.86 -24.07
CA VAL A 647 16.89 -22.53 -25.19
C VAL A 647 18.27 -23.12 -24.94
N LEU A 648 18.84 -22.95 -23.74
CA LEU A 648 20.17 -23.48 -23.42
C LEU A 648 20.21 -25.02 -23.49
N LYS A 649 19.16 -25.71 -23.02
CA LYS A 649 19.00 -27.17 -23.16
C LYS A 649 18.96 -27.60 -24.63
N MET A 650 18.24 -26.89 -25.48
CA MET A 650 18.16 -27.23 -26.91
C MET A 650 19.48 -26.93 -27.63
N ALA A 651 20.19 -25.87 -27.24
CA ALA A 651 21.55 -25.58 -27.74
C ALA A 651 22.54 -26.67 -27.31
N TRP A 652 22.44 -27.20 -26.09
CA TRP A 652 23.29 -28.29 -25.60
C TRP A 652 23.10 -29.63 -26.33
N LEU A 653 21.98 -29.84 -27.03
CA LEU A 653 21.81 -31.01 -27.92
C LEU A 653 22.63 -30.87 -29.22
N ASN A 654 23.02 -29.66 -29.61
CA ASN A 654 23.87 -29.44 -30.77
C ASN A 654 25.33 -29.82 -30.42
N LYS A 655 25.90 -30.76 -31.19
CA LYS A 655 27.24 -31.30 -30.91
C LYS A 655 28.34 -30.23 -30.92
N ASP A 656 28.29 -29.32 -31.89
CA ASP A 656 29.30 -28.27 -32.03
C ASP A 656 29.21 -27.26 -30.86
N PHE A 657 28.00 -26.91 -30.42
CA PHE A 657 27.80 -26.08 -29.24
C PHE A 657 28.23 -26.79 -27.95
N LYS A 658 27.84 -28.06 -27.76
CA LYS A 658 28.13 -28.86 -26.56
C LYS A 658 29.62 -28.91 -26.25
N GLU A 659 30.46 -29.23 -27.24
CA GLU A 659 31.92 -29.32 -27.04
C GLU A 659 32.52 -27.97 -26.58
N ARG A 660 32.03 -26.86 -27.16
CA ARG A 660 32.57 -25.51 -26.95
C ARG A 660 32.11 -24.91 -25.62
N PHE A 661 30.85 -25.13 -25.26
CA PHE A 661 30.28 -24.70 -23.99
C PHE A 661 30.86 -25.52 -22.82
N PHE A 662 31.08 -26.83 -23.02
CA PHE A 662 31.79 -27.67 -22.05
C PHE A 662 33.23 -27.17 -21.79
N LYS A 663 34.01 -26.91 -22.85
CA LYS A 663 35.38 -26.36 -22.70
C LYS A 663 35.40 -24.99 -22.02
N LEU A 664 34.38 -24.16 -22.22
CA LEU A 664 34.23 -22.89 -21.51
C LEU A 664 33.97 -23.12 -20.02
N LEU A 665 33.02 -23.98 -19.65
CA LEU A 665 32.73 -24.30 -18.24
C LEU A 665 33.93 -24.95 -17.54
N GLN A 666 34.61 -25.90 -18.19
CA GLN A 666 35.85 -26.51 -17.70
C GLN A 666 36.93 -25.46 -17.41
N ALA A 667 37.09 -24.46 -18.30
CA ALA A 667 38.03 -23.37 -18.08
C ALA A 667 37.57 -22.45 -16.92
N CYS A 668 36.28 -22.15 -16.80
CA CYS A 668 35.75 -21.37 -15.68
C CYS A 668 36.06 -22.04 -14.33
N VAL A 669 35.86 -23.36 -14.22
CA VAL A 669 36.21 -24.15 -13.02
C VAL A 669 37.72 -24.16 -12.80
N LYS A 670 38.53 -24.55 -13.82
CA LYS A 670 39.99 -24.64 -13.71
C LYS A 670 40.64 -23.31 -13.28
N PHE A 671 40.19 -22.18 -13.81
CA PHE A 671 40.74 -20.85 -13.49
C PHE A 671 40.03 -20.17 -12.30
N GLY A 672 39.03 -20.80 -11.68
CA GLY A 672 38.20 -20.16 -10.64
C GLY A 672 37.50 -18.88 -11.12
N TYR A 673 37.24 -18.77 -12.43
CA TYR A 673 36.87 -17.52 -13.08
C TYR A 673 35.44 -17.55 -13.62
N HIS A 674 34.60 -16.64 -13.11
CA HIS A 674 33.25 -16.44 -13.59
C HIS A 674 33.24 -15.38 -14.71
N PRO A 675 32.78 -15.66 -15.96
CA PRO A 675 32.85 -14.70 -17.07
C PRO A 675 32.14 -13.37 -16.75
N LYS A 676 32.77 -12.22 -17.05
CA LYS A 676 32.23 -10.87 -16.80
C LYS A 676 30.83 -10.69 -17.40
N VAL A 677 30.64 -11.18 -18.64
CA VAL A 677 29.36 -11.11 -19.35
C VAL A 677 28.21 -11.84 -18.64
N TRP A 678 28.52 -12.82 -17.77
CA TRP A 678 27.55 -13.57 -16.95
C TRP A 678 27.33 -12.98 -15.55
N ARG A 679 28.15 -12.01 -15.11
CA ARG A 679 27.99 -11.31 -13.81
C ARG A 679 26.87 -10.26 -13.82
N HIS A 680 26.32 -9.93 -14.99
CA HIS A 680 25.22 -8.98 -15.14
C HIS A 680 23.86 -9.62 -14.83
N GLY A 681 22.96 -8.85 -14.22
CA GLY A 681 21.60 -9.29 -13.92
C GLY A 681 20.62 -8.14 -13.73
N ILE A 682 19.41 -8.30 -14.25
CA ILE A 682 18.36 -7.26 -14.16
C ILE A 682 17.59 -7.42 -12.85
N ILE A 683 17.51 -6.37 -12.02
CA ILE A 683 16.63 -6.38 -10.84
C ILE A 683 15.23 -5.92 -11.23
N VAL A 684 14.26 -6.85 -11.21
CA VAL A 684 12.84 -6.54 -11.41
C VAL A 684 12.14 -6.46 -10.06
N VAL A 685 11.55 -5.31 -9.74
CA VAL A 685 10.84 -5.05 -8.49
C VAL A 685 9.35 -5.36 -8.67
N ILE A 686 8.86 -6.40 -7.97
CA ILE A 686 7.46 -6.87 -8.10
C ILE A 686 6.69 -6.63 -6.79
N PRO A 687 5.49 -6.03 -6.80
CA PRO A 687 4.65 -5.89 -5.60
C PRO A 687 4.27 -7.26 -5.01
N LYS A 688 4.46 -7.44 -3.70
CA LYS A 688 3.98 -8.62 -2.96
C LYS A 688 2.46 -8.48 -2.78
N PRO A 689 1.66 -9.54 -3.01
CA PRO A 689 0.20 -9.44 -2.91
C PRO A 689 -0.26 -9.11 -1.48
N LYS A 690 -1.39 -8.38 -1.39
CA LYS A 690 -2.08 -8.03 -0.13
C LYS A 690 -1.19 -7.32 0.90
N LYS A 691 -0.32 -6.40 0.47
CA LYS A 691 0.36 -5.49 1.41
C LYS A 691 -0.57 -4.31 1.74
N PRO A 692 -0.61 -3.86 3.01
CA PRO A 692 -1.52 -2.80 3.46
C PRO A 692 -1.14 -1.42 2.91
N ASP A 693 0.11 -1.28 2.46
CA ASP A 693 0.74 -0.04 2.05
C ASP A 693 1.81 -0.41 1.02
N TYR A 694 1.75 0.22 -0.17
CA TYR A 694 2.74 0.05 -1.25
C TYR A 694 3.71 1.22 -1.38
N SER A 695 3.66 2.25 -0.52
CA SER A 695 4.72 3.26 -0.44
C SER A 695 6.02 2.68 0.15
N LYS A 696 5.89 1.68 1.04
CA LYS A 696 7.01 1.09 1.78
C LYS A 696 7.81 0.08 0.92
N PRO A 697 9.15 0.15 0.84
CA PRO A 697 9.98 -0.80 0.09
C PRO A 697 9.74 -2.28 0.45
N ARG A 698 9.41 -2.57 1.72
CA ARG A 698 9.04 -3.92 2.21
C ARG A 698 7.81 -4.52 1.49
N ALA A 699 6.96 -3.70 0.87
CA ALA A 699 5.82 -4.15 0.07
C ALA A 699 6.23 -4.82 -1.25
N TYR A 700 7.45 -4.59 -1.73
CA TYR A 700 7.96 -5.16 -2.97
C TYR A 700 8.95 -6.31 -2.72
N ARG A 701 9.13 -7.14 -3.74
CA ARG A 701 10.17 -8.16 -3.83
C ARG A 701 11.08 -7.81 -5.01
N PRO A 702 12.37 -7.47 -4.80
CA PRO A 702 13.34 -7.47 -5.87
C PRO A 702 13.57 -8.92 -6.33
N ILE A 703 13.64 -9.13 -7.64
CA ILE A 703 13.97 -10.41 -8.26
C ILE A 703 15.13 -10.16 -9.22
N SER A 704 16.30 -10.74 -8.92
CA SER A 704 17.44 -10.69 -9.82
C SER A 704 17.30 -11.72 -10.95
N LEU A 705 17.27 -11.22 -12.18
CA LEU A 705 17.26 -11.97 -13.42
C LEU A 705 18.70 -12.14 -13.93
N LEU A 706 19.47 -13.02 -13.29
CA LEU A 706 20.80 -13.40 -13.80
C LEU A 706 20.67 -14.23 -15.08
N LYS A 707 21.69 -14.22 -15.94
CA LYS A 707 21.77 -15.07 -17.14
C LYS A 707 21.69 -16.55 -16.80
N ILE A 708 21.11 -17.38 -17.68
CA ILE A 708 20.95 -18.81 -17.40
C ILE A 708 22.28 -19.59 -17.42
N PRO A 709 23.25 -19.31 -18.32
CA PRO A 709 24.59 -19.89 -18.25
C PRO A 709 25.29 -19.68 -16.90
N SER A 710 25.20 -18.48 -16.30
CA SER A 710 25.68 -18.19 -14.93
C SER A 710 25.19 -19.22 -13.92
N LYS A 711 23.87 -19.44 -13.90
CA LYS A 711 23.19 -20.36 -12.95
C LYS A 711 23.54 -21.83 -13.18
N VAL A 712 24.04 -22.20 -14.37
CA VAL A 712 24.53 -23.55 -14.65
C VAL A 712 25.96 -23.69 -14.09
N LEU A 713 26.82 -22.69 -14.30
CA LEU A 713 28.16 -22.65 -13.70
C LEU A 713 28.11 -22.62 -12.16
N GLU A 714 27.25 -21.77 -11.58
CA GLU A 714 27.01 -21.73 -10.12
C GLU A 714 26.62 -23.10 -9.55
N LYS A 715 25.75 -23.84 -10.24
CA LYS A 715 25.29 -25.18 -9.81
C LYS A 715 26.36 -26.27 -9.91
N ILE A 716 27.28 -26.13 -10.86
CA ILE A 716 28.43 -27.02 -11.00
C ILE A 716 29.34 -26.80 -9.78
N ILE A 717 29.71 -25.54 -9.53
CA ILE A 717 30.55 -25.14 -8.39
C ILE A 717 29.91 -25.45 -7.03
N GLN A 718 28.58 -25.48 -6.92
CA GLN A 718 27.85 -25.82 -5.67
C GLN A 718 27.72 -27.34 -5.40
N LYS A 719 28.10 -28.21 -6.33
CA LYS A 719 28.06 -29.68 -6.15
C LYS A 719 29.42 -30.28 -5.80
N GLU A 720 30.51 -29.53 -6.00
CA GLU A 720 31.87 -29.80 -5.50
C GLU A 720 32.07 -29.22 -4.09
#